data_AF-T2JRH5-F1
#
_entry.id   AF-T2JRH5-F1
#
_cell.length_a   1.000
_cell.length_b   1.000
_cell.length_c   1.000
_cell.angle_alpha   90.00
_cell.angle_beta   90.00
_cell.angle_gamma   90.00
#
_symmetry.space_group_name_H-M   'P 1'
#
loop_
_entity.id
_entity.type
_entity.pdbx_description
1 polymer ?
#
loop_
_entity_poly.entity_id
_entity_poly.type
_entity_poly.pdbx_seq_one_letter_code
_entity_poly.pdbx_strand_id
1 'polypeptide(L)'
;MVDPRVESPQQIIKGVKKDACILILDPQENSIEQITKRLQKQPKITSLHLISHGSPGLLYLGDQKLSLATLADYATNLKTWAKTVKSVVIYGCQVAAGEIGQQFLTRWHQITGTALTASTKLVGNSHKGGSWQLDYQLGDVVEELALTPLIQESYRGTFDPIISFSAPTRVIIEAELTILTFRFSLSEPPPSSGVEVAVTGNVAQSLTQLDLLDVSQTGGDPPVGDFDFSGFFFNITSGTASVRVPAFQDGNQEQPYDVTYTLQSGEGYTVDPSARSVTITFADTRDDLNTDPDPPIDPDPPIDPDPPIDPDPPTGPTDPDPPTGPTDPTDPTDPTDPTDPTDPTDPTDPTDPTDPTPPVATQFVQLIGSPELLVETEQTNAILTIVIPEDIPEEGLTVFIKADRCNGLAEFNLEQLTVTGGNSLVFNEDGSGFAVTVTEPTATISIPVLNDGVPEGLETVRFTLESGEDYTPDPNADEATFSLVDSSILPLDFNTQANTVQFVGSPLQTINAKFSLIGGDLNRAIEVGIFEVDDDTGGIDIDGDGIIDVKPEDADYQSTALSRARPLFAQLPGNVFPNPSQTLSGFSGNQRIGFYAVLNNSTEGILSRITLDSQNAPKSEVVFATPSANNGLNPVGNVSGNGSSQLGLSFDLSDENGENFNDLGLAIEVTEEESALNPSLDDGELGETLDLRNIDVNGDDIVDDNIVVQFTVNADGVYDNFVGLYEADDERGAVAGIAPGADGYAAEAIRRRVIGFQGSGSGSVTLSGNDRKILVPFMIADGTPESFLADNVNNDPTLGPIAYFEDRFANPDGVDHIIGIDSNTLGFEEFYNGGDHDFNDAVAMINYLT
;
A
#
# COMPACT_ATOMS: atom_id res chain seq x y z
N MET A 1 4.74 7.73 -22.96
CA MET A 1 4.98 9.19 -22.95
C MET A 1 3.79 9.86 -22.30
N VAL A 2 4.05 10.82 -21.42
CA VAL A 2 3.03 11.57 -20.68
C VAL A 2 3.24 13.06 -20.92
N ASP A 3 2.20 13.75 -21.39
CA ASP A 3 2.15 15.21 -21.43
C ASP A 3 1.90 15.74 -20.01
N PRO A 4 2.75 16.61 -19.45
CA PRO A 4 2.59 17.11 -18.07
C PRO A 4 1.36 18.02 -17.88
N ARG A 5 0.64 18.38 -18.95
CA ARG A 5 -0.54 19.26 -18.90
C ARG A 5 -1.84 18.51 -18.64
N VAL A 6 -1.84 17.18 -18.72
CA VAL A 6 -3.01 16.37 -18.33
C VAL A 6 -3.28 16.52 -16.83
N GLU A 7 -4.51 16.21 -16.39
CA GLU A 7 -4.87 16.26 -14.97
C GLU A 7 -4.04 15.24 -14.17
N SER A 8 -3.38 15.66 -13.08
CA SER A 8 -2.62 14.77 -12.18
C SER A 8 -1.64 13.82 -12.91
N PRO A 9 -0.67 14.33 -13.70
CA PRO A 9 0.23 13.50 -14.50
C PRO A 9 1.06 12.54 -13.64
N GLN A 10 1.35 12.89 -12.38
CA GLN A 10 2.04 12.02 -11.43
C GLN A 10 1.25 10.73 -11.16
N GLN A 11 -0.07 10.79 -11.04
CA GLN A 11 -0.90 9.59 -10.85
C GLN A 11 -0.81 8.65 -12.06
N ILE A 12 -0.75 9.21 -13.27
CA ILE A 12 -0.55 8.42 -14.49
C ILE A 12 0.83 7.77 -14.52
N ILE A 13 1.88 8.52 -14.16
CA ILE A 13 3.28 8.05 -14.18
C ILE A 13 3.46 6.85 -13.25
N LYS A 14 2.88 6.89 -12.04
CA LYS A 14 2.91 5.81 -11.05
C LYS A 14 2.24 4.54 -11.56
N GLY A 15 1.07 4.70 -12.19
CA GLY A 15 0.34 3.57 -12.75
C GLY A 15 0.87 2.96 -14.02
N VAL A 16 2.04 3.35 -14.51
CA VAL A 16 2.62 2.74 -15.71
C VAL A 16 3.15 1.34 -15.36
N LYS A 17 2.84 0.36 -16.20
CA LYS A 17 3.34 -1.02 -16.02
C LYS A 17 4.87 -1.08 -15.91
N LYS A 18 5.36 -1.99 -15.07
CA LYS A 18 6.78 -2.15 -14.70
C LYS A 18 7.73 -2.37 -15.89
N ASP A 19 7.25 -2.93 -16.99
CA ASP A 19 8.03 -3.20 -18.21
C ASP A 19 8.02 -2.04 -19.23
N ALA A 20 7.24 -0.98 -18.99
CA ALA A 20 7.14 0.17 -19.86
C ALA A 20 8.12 1.29 -19.47
N CYS A 21 8.77 1.89 -20.47
CA CYS A 21 9.61 3.08 -20.27
C CYS A 21 8.75 4.36 -20.32
N ILE A 22 8.94 5.25 -19.34
CA ILE A 22 8.23 6.54 -19.28
C ILE A 22 9.08 7.62 -19.93
N LEU A 23 8.41 8.57 -20.58
CA LEU A 23 8.99 9.84 -21.02
C LEU A 23 7.98 10.92 -20.65
N ILE A 24 8.34 11.78 -19.71
CA ILE A 24 7.57 12.98 -19.37
C ILE A 24 8.07 14.09 -20.29
N LEU A 25 7.17 14.76 -21.01
CA LEU A 25 7.58 15.84 -21.90
C LEU A 25 7.98 17.09 -21.12
N ASP A 26 9.07 17.73 -21.51
CA ASP A 26 9.35 19.11 -21.10
C ASP A 26 8.42 20.06 -21.89
N PRO A 27 7.58 20.88 -21.23
CA PRO A 27 6.67 21.79 -21.90
C PRO A 27 7.37 22.94 -22.64
N GLN A 28 8.66 23.21 -22.39
CA GLN A 28 9.46 24.27 -23.02
C GLN A 28 10.19 23.81 -24.28
N GLU A 29 10.25 22.50 -24.53
CA GLU A 29 10.95 21.92 -25.68
C GLU A 29 9.98 21.36 -26.73
N ASN A 30 10.47 21.11 -27.95
CA ASN A 30 9.66 20.50 -29.00
C ASN A 30 9.36 19.02 -28.69
N SER A 31 8.11 18.72 -28.33
CA SER A 31 7.68 17.37 -27.95
C SER A 31 7.92 16.30 -29.02
N ILE A 32 7.71 16.61 -30.30
CA ILE A 32 7.96 15.64 -31.39
C ILE A 32 9.43 15.30 -31.49
N GLU A 33 10.31 16.30 -31.29
CA GLU A 33 11.76 16.09 -31.26
C GLU A 33 12.20 15.28 -30.04
N GLN A 34 11.66 15.58 -28.85
CA GLN A 34 11.91 14.83 -27.62
C GLN A 34 11.59 13.33 -27.80
N ILE A 35 10.39 13.00 -28.29
CA ILE A 35 9.97 11.62 -28.57
C ILE A 35 10.90 10.99 -29.62
N THR A 36 11.26 11.73 -30.68
CA THR A 36 12.15 11.24 -31.73
C THR A 36 13.53 10.85 -31.17
N LYS A 37 14.13 11.71 -30.35
CA LYS A 37 15.44 11.47 -29.72
C LYS A 37 15.38 10.25 -28.79
N ARG A 38 14.31 10.13 -27.99
CA ARG A 38 14.13 9.00 -27.07
C ARG A 38 14.05 7.65 -27.81
N LEU A 39 13.21 7.57 -28.84
CA LEU A 39 13.04 6.35 -29.63
C LEU A 39 14.32 5.94 -30.39
N GLN A 40 15.15 6.91 -30.80
CA GLN A 40 16.44 6.62 -31.44
C GLN A 40 17.46 5.99 -30.48
N LYS A 41 17.45 6.39 -29.21
CA LYS A 41 18.30 5.79 -28.16
C LYS A 41 17.82 4.40 -27.73
N GLN A 42 16.56 4.03 -28.02
CA GLN A 42 15.93 2.79 -27.55
C GLN A 42 15.35 1.96 -28.70
N PRO A 43 16.19 1.24 -29.47
CA PRO A 43 15.74 0.48 -30.64
C PRO A 43 14.84 -0.73 -30.30
N LYS A 44 14.75 -1.11 -29.02
CA LYS A 44 13.91 -2.23 -28.55
C LYS A 44 12.44 -1.85 -28.37
N ILE A 45 12.08 -0.56 -28.37
CA ILE A 45 10.68 -0.13 -28.20
C ILE A 45 9.88 -0.39 -29.48
N THR A 46 8.88 -1.26 -29.36
CA THR A 46 7.96 -1.64 -30.46
C THR A 46 6.56 -1.06 -30.31
N SER A 47 6.14 -0.65 -29.10
CA SER A 47 4.86 0.03 -28.86
C SER A 47 5.09 1.41 -28.24
N LEU A 48 4.38 2.42 -28.72
CA LEU A 48 4.42 3.79 -28.21
C LEU A 48 3.06 4.19 -27.66
N HIS A 49 3.01 4.46 -26.35
CA HIS A 49 1.82 4.94 -25.67
C HIS A 49 1.92 6.46 -25.49
N LEU A 50 0.94 7.20 -26.01
CA LEU A 50 0.84 8.66 -25.97
C LEU A 50 -0.31 9.06 -25.05
N ILE A 51 0.00 9.65 -23.89
CA ILE A 51 -0.99 10.14 -22.94
C ILE A 51 -1.00 11.65 -22.99
N SER A 52 -2.11 12.21 -23.47
CA SER A 52 -2.27 13.65 -23.67
C SER A 52 -3.74 14.01 -23.90
N HIS A 53 -4.06 15.30 -23.94
CA HIS A 53 -5.37 15.74 -24.35
C HIS A 53 -5.65 15.49 -25.84
N GLY A 54 -6.94 15.41 -26.19
CA GLY A 54 -7.39 15.15 -27.55
C GLY A 54 -8.72 15.79 -27.90
N SER A 55 -8.99 15.86 -29.21
CA SER A 55 -10.29 16.22 -29.77
C SER A 55 -10.44 15.56 -31.15
N PRO A 56 -11.64 15.55 -31.78
CA PRO A 56 -11.85 14.92 -33.09
C PRO A 56 -10.80 15.28 -34.15
N GLY A 57 -9.90 14.33 -34.46
CA GLY A 57 -8.83 14.49 -35.47
C GLY A 57 -7.64 15.36 -35.06
N LEU A 58 -7.46 15.60 -33.77
CA LEU A 58 -6.37 16.39 -33.21
C LEU A 58 -5.86 15.78 -31.90
N LEU A 59 -4.54 15.59 -31.84
CA LEU A 59 -3.81 15.18 -30.65
C LEU A 59 -2.83 16.29 -30.25
N TYR A 60 -2.84 16.68 -28.98
CA TYR A 60 -1.91 17.65 -28.43
C TYR A 60 -0.70 16.92 -27.86
N LEU A 61 0.51 17.45 -28.04
CA LEU A 61 1.73 16.92 -27.43
C LEU A 61 2.60 18.12 -27.03
N GLY A 62 2.49 18.58 -25.78
CA GLY A 62 2.95 19.89 -25.36
C GLY A 62 2.36 20.98 -26.25
N ASP A 63 3.20 21.89 -26.76
CA ASP A 63 2.75 22.96 -27.67
C ASP A 63 2.55 22.51 -29.11
N GLN A 64 2.84 21.24 -29.43
CA GLN A 64 2.71 20.71 -30.78
C GLN A 64 1.33 20.10 -30.99
N LYS A 65 0.80 20.28 -32.22
CA LYS A 65 -0.49 19.75 -32.64
C LYS A 65 -0.30 18.72 -33.75
N LEU A 66 -0.74 17.49 -33.53
CA LEU A 66 -0.85 16.48 -34.58
C LEU A 66 -2.29 16.42 -35.08
N SER A 67 -2.49 16.83 -36.34
CA SER A 67 -3.79 16.87 -37.01
C SER A 67 -3.62 16.57 -38.50
N LEU A 68 -4.72 16.47 -39.25
CA LEU A 68 -4.66 16.36 -40.72
C LEU A 68 -3.88 17.52 -41.37
N ALA A 69 -3.95 18.72 -40.81
CA ALA A 69 -3.28 19.90 -41.36
C ALA A 69 -1.76 19.87 -41.12
N THR A 70 -1.31 19.27 -40.02
CA THR A 70 0.08 19.34 -39.56
C THR A 70 0.86 18.03 -39.72
N LEU A 71 0.17 16.91 -39.98
CA LEU A 71 0.78 15.58 -40.16
C LEU A 71 1.89 15.55 -41.23
N ALA A 72 1.74 16.35 -42.29
CA ALA A 72 2.73 16.43 -43.37
C ALA A 72 4.05 17.06 -42.90
N ASP A 73 3.97 18.04 -41.99
CA ASP A 73 5.14 18.76 -41.46
C ASP A 73 6.00 17.84 -40.59
N TYR A 74 5.36 16.91 -39.87
CA TYR A 74 6.04 15.94 -39.00
C TYR A 74 6.34 14.60 -39.68
N ALA A 75 6.08 14.45 -40.98
CA ALA A 75 6.17 13.16 -41.66
C ALA A 75 7.57 12.51 -41.55
N THR A 76 8.64 13.30 -41.51
CA THR A 76 10.02 12.79 -41.34
C THR A 76 10.24 12.21 -39.93
N ASN A 77 9.77 12.88 -38.89
CA ASN A 77 9.84 12.40 -37.51
C ASN A 77 8.98 11.14 -37.33
N LEU A 78 7.74 11.16 -37.81
CA LEU A 78 6.83 10.01 -37.71
C LEU A 78 7.37 8.78 -38.45
N LYS A 79 7.98 8.95 -39.62
CA LYS A 79 8.68 7.85 -40.33
C LYS A 79 9.92 7.37 -39.58
N THR A 80 10.56 8.23 -38.79
CA THR A 80 11.67 7.83 -37.93
C THR A 80 11.17 6.98 -36.78
N TRP A 81 10.04 7.34 -36.15
CA TRP A 81 9.40 6.53 -35.11
C TRP A 81 9.06 5.13 -35.64
N ALA A 82 8.48 5.05 -36.84
CA ALA A 82 8.05 3.81 -37.49
C ALA A 82 9.19 2.81 -37.81
N LYS A 83 10.46 3.21 -37.70
CA LYS A 83 11.58 2.28 -37.86
C LYS A 83 11.57 1.19 -36.78
N THR A 84 11.24 1.58 -35.54
CA THR A 84 11.23 0.71 -34.36
C THR A 84 9.80 0.43 -33.91
N VAL A 85 8.99 1.49 -33.79
CA VAL A 85 7.59 1.42 -33.34
C VAL A 85 6.71 0.75 -34.40
N LYS A 86 5.92 -0.23 -33.97
CA LYS A 86 4.93 -0.98 -34.77
C LYS A 86 3.50 -0.60 -34.42
N SER A 87 3.24 -0.25 -33.16
CA SER A 87 1.94 0.20 -32.65
C SER A 87 2.04 1.53 -31.92
N VAL A 88 1.05 2.39 -32.10
CA VAL A 88 0.88 3.63 -31.35
C VAL A 88 -0.49 3.64 -30.70
N VAL A 89 -0.52 3.72 -29.37
CA VAL A 89 -1.72 3.75 -28.54
C VAL A 89 -1.93 5.17 -28.02
N ILE A 90 -3.08 5.76 -28.32
CA ILE A 90 -3.37 7.18 -28.08
C ILE A 90 -4.45 7.31 -27.00
N TYR A 91 -4.04 7.73 -25.81
CA TYR A 91 -4.90 8.06 -24.68
C TYR A 91 -5.22 9.55 -24.74
N GLY A 92 -6.09 9.93 -25.68
CA GLY A 92 -6.61 11.29 -25.81
C GLY A 92 -8.08 11.24 -26.11
N CYS A 93 -8.84 12.16 -25.49
CA CYS A 93 -10.29 12.20 -25.64
C CYS A 93 -10.67 12.40 -27.11
N GLN A 94 -11.56 11.54 -27.61
CA GLN A 94 -12.28 11.70 -28.88
C GLN A 94 -11.39 11.85 -30.13
N VAL A 95 -10.11 11.48 -30.09
CA VAL A 95 -9.18 11.64 -31.22
C VAL A 95 -9.70 10.94 -32.49
N ALA A 96 -10.37 9.80 -32.34
CA ALA A 96 -10.96 9.02 -33.43
C ALA A 96 -12.42 9.36 -33.75
N ALA A 97 -13.01 10.36 -33.08
CA ALA A 97 -14.42 10.68 -33.23
C ALA A 97 -14.73 11.29 -34.61
N GLY A 98 -15.83 10.82 -35.21
CA GLY A 98 -16.33 11.30 -36.50
C GLY A 98 -15.40 11.04 -37.69
N GLU A 99 -15.81 11.53 -38.85
CA GLU A 99 -15.07 11.31 -40.10
C GLU A 99 -13.67 11.95 -40.07
N ILE A 100 -13.54 13.13 -39.43
CA ILE A 100 -12.28 13.86 -39.32
C ILE A 100 -11.25 13.07 -38.49
N GLY A 101 -11.66 12.53 -37.33
CA GLY A 101 -10.80 11.70 -36.48
C GLY A 101 -10.29 10.44 -37.18
N GLN A 102 -11.19 9.74 -37.87
CA GLN A 102 -10.82 8.53 -38.60
C GLN A 102 -9.92 8.82 -39.81
N GLN A 103 -10.15 9.92 -40.54
CA GLN A 103 -9.26 10.36 -41.62
C GLN A 103 -7.87 10.75 -41.10
N PHE A 104 -7.79 11.42 -39.94
CA PHE A 104 -6.54 11.75 -39.26
C PHE A 104 -5.69 10.50 -39.01
N LEU A 105 -6.28 9.49 -38.35
CA LEU A 105 -5.60 8.22 -38.05
C LEU A 105 -5.25 7.44 -39.33
N THR A 106 -6.16 7.42 -40.31
CA THR A 106 -5.90 6.81 -41.62
C THR A 106 -4.69 7.44 -42.31
N ARG A 107 -4.57 8.78 -42.25
CA ARG A 107 -3.46 9.50 -42.86
C ARG A 107 -2.14 9.23 -42.13
N TRP A 108 -2.15 9.20 -40.80
CA TRP A 108 -0.98 8.83 -40.01
C TRP A 108 -0.52 7.40 -40.36
N HIS A 109 -1.44 6.43 -40.36
CA HIS A 109 -1.15 5.05 -40.75
C HIS A 109 -0.55 4.95 -42.16
N GLN A 110 -1.08 5.69 -43.14
CA GLN A 110 -0.52 5.72 -44.50
C GLN A 110 0.92 6.26 -44.57
N ILE A 111 1.28 7.21 -43.69
CA ILE A 111 2.63 7.80 -43.66
C ILE A 111 3.66 6.84 -43.06
N THR A 112 3.24 6.07 -42.06
CA THR A 112 4.13 5.35 -41.13
C THR A 112 4.04 3.83 -41.24
N GLY A 113 2.88 3.29 -41.61
CA GLY A 113 2.56 1.88 -41.56
C GLY A 113 2.32 1.32 -40.15
N THR A 114 2.33 2.15 -39.10
CA THR A 114 2.14 1.69 -37.72
C THR A 114 0.67 1.43 -37.43
N ALA A 115 0.37 0.38 -36.65
CA ALA A 115 -0.96 0.17 -36.11
C ALA A 115 -1.32 1.31 -35.13
N LEU A 116 -2.57 1.77 -35.14
CA LEU A 116 -3.05 2.89 -34.34
C LEU A 116 -4.29 2.50 -33.54
N THR A 117 -4.30 2.86 -32.25
CA THR A 117 -5.44 2.68 -31.35
C THR A 117 -5.78 4.00 -30.67
N ALA A 118 -7.05 4.38 -30.65
CA ALA A 118 -7.52 5.64 -30.07
C ALA A 118 -9.00 5.54 -29.66
N SER A 119 -9.50 6.55 -28.93
CA SER A 119 -10.90 6.60 -28.49
C SER A 119 -11.76 7.53 -29.37
N THR A 120 -13.01 7.13 -29.61
CA THR A 120 -14.07 8.01 -30.13
C THR A 120 -14.81 8.75 -29.00
N LYS A 121 -14.49 8.45 -27.75
CA LYS A 121 -15.14 8.97 -26.53
C LYS A 121 -14.11 9.62 -25.59
N LEU A 122 -14.59 10.07 -24.44
CA LEU A 122 -13.72 10.51 -23.35
C LEU A 122 -12.86 9.35 -22.84
N VAL A 123 -11.62 9.64 -22.48
CA VAL A 123 -10.67 8.67 -21.91
C VAL A 123 -10.36 9.08 -20.47
N GLY A 124 -10.37 8.11 -19.54
CA GLY A 124 -10.14 8.33 -18.11
C GLY A 124 -11.33 7.89 -17.25
N ASN A 125 -11.60 8.64 -16.19
CA ASN A 125 -12.55 8.29 -15.12
C ASN A 125 -13.98 8.03 -15.61
N SER A 126 -14.53 6.87 -15.28
CA SER A 126 -15.87 6.43 -15.68
C SER A 126 -17.01 7.25 -15.07
N HIS A 127 -16.85 7.80 -13.87
CA HIS A 127 -17.83 8.67 -13.23
C HIS A 127 -17.93 10.05 -13.91
N LYS A 128 -16.87 10.46 -14.64
CA LYS A 128 -16.87 11.64 -15.51
C LYS A 128 -17.25 11.31 -16.96
N GLY A 129 -17.71 10.08 -17.25
CA GLY A 129 -18.07 9.62 -18.58
C GLY A 129 -16.90 9.14 -19.45
N GLY A 130 -15.69 9.06 -18.87
CA GLY A 130 -14.49 8.51 -19.50
C GLY A 130 -14.50 6.98 -19.60
N SER A 131 -13.65 6.45 -20.47
CA SER A 131 -13.38 5.02 -20.57
C SER A 131 -11.92 4.76 -20.93
N TRP A 132 -11.31 3.76 -20.31
CA TRP A 132 -9.98 3.28 -20.70
C TRP A 132 -10.01 2.35 -21.92
N GLN A 133 -11.21 1.94 -22.36
CA GLN A 133 -11.39 1.18 -23.58
C GLN A 133 -11.27 2.10 -24.80
N LEU A 134 -10.24 1.88 -25.62
CA LEU A 134 -10.00 2.61 -26.86
C LEU A 134 -10.71 1.90 -28.01
N ASP A 135 -11.85 2.44 -28.42
CA ASP A 135 -12.83 1.75 -29.27
C ASP A 135 -12.58 1.88 -30.79
N TYR A 136 -11.49 2.52 -31.20
CA TYR A 136 -11.08 2.61 -32.60
C TYR A 136 -9.66 2.07 -32.82
N GLN A 137 -9.54 1.13 -33.75
CA GLN A 137 -8.28 0.48 -34.11
C GLN A 137 -8.07 0.50 -35.63
N LEU A 138 -6.81 0.64 -36.03
CA LEU A 138 -6.39 0.61 -37.43
C LEU A 138 -5.06 -0.16 -37.57
N GLY A 139 -5.08 -1.29 -38.28
CA GLY A 139 -3.93 -2.20 -38.45
C GLY A 139 -3.99 -3.40 -37.50
N ASP A 140 -2.95 -4.24 -37.51
CA ASP A 140 -2.84 -5.40 -36.62
C ASP A 140 -2.33 -4.96 -35.24
N VAL A 141 -3.26 -4.65 -34.34
CA VAL A 141 -2.99 -4.15 -32.98
C VAL A 141 -2.88 -5.32 -31.99
N VAL A 142 -1.92 -5.23 -31.06
CA VAL A 142 -1.88 -6.02 -29.82
C VAL A 142 -2.27 -5.07 -28.69
N GLU A 143 -3.41 -5.30 -28.04
CA GLU A 143 -3.87 -4.45 -26.94
C GLU A 143 -3.31 -4.94 -25.60
N GLU A 144 -2.27 -4.26 -25.13
CA GLU A 144 -1.94 -4.19 -23.72
C GLU A 144 -1.87 -2.71 -23.34
N LEU A 145 -2.77 -2.25 -22.45
CA LEU A 145 -2.67 -0.89 -21.93
C LEU A 145 -1.37 -0.75 -21.15
N ALA A 146 -0.71 0.41 -21.26
CA ALA A 146 0.50 0.71 -20.50
C ALA A 146 0.20 1.09 -19.03
N LEU A 147 -1.08 1.10 -18.63
CA LEU A 147 -1.52 1.46 -17.28
C LEU A 147 -2.07 0.25 -16.53
N THR A 148 -1.74 0.13 -15.24
CA THR A 148 -2.24 -0.93 -14.36
C THR A 148 -3.77 -0.82 -14.18
N PRO A 149 -4.50 -1.93 -13.97
CA PRO A 149 -5.93 -1.90 -13.69
C PRO A 149 -6.29 -0.99 -12.51
N LEU A 150 -5.48 -1.00 -11.46
CA LEU A 150 -5.71 -0.18 -10.28
C LEU A 150 -5.74 1.32 -10.59
N ILE A 151 -4.82 1.80 -11.43
CA ILE A 151 -4.76 3.22 -11.78
C ILE A 151 -5.86 3.60 -12.75
N GLN A 152 -6.29 2.67 -13.60
CA GLN A 152 -7.49 2.86 -14.41
C GLN A 152 -8.74 3.08 -13.53
N GLU A 153 -8.84 2.40 -12.38
CA GLU A 153 -9.94 2.58 -11.43
C GLU A 153 -9.80 3.84 -10.56
N SER A 154 -8.58 4.16 -10.11
CA SER A 154 -8.34 5.24 -9.14
C SER A 154 -8.13 6.63 -9.77
N TYR A 155 -7.79 6.72 -11.06
CA TYR A 155 -7.54 7.99 -11.74
C TYR A 155 -8.79 8.87 -11.78
N ARG A 156 -8.68 10.08 -11.26
CA ARG A 156 -9.83 10.99 -11.06
C ARG A 156 -10.14 11.88 -12.28
N GLY A 157 -9.24 11.98 -13.25
CA GLY A 157 -9.35 12.88 -14.39
C GLY A 157 -9.95 12.27 -15.65
N THR A 158 -10.22 13.12 -16.64
CA THR A 158 -10.32 12.72 -18.05
C THR A 158 -9.22 13.44 -18.84
N PHE A 159 -8.91 12.98 -20.05
CA PHE A 159 -7.95 13.65 -20.91
C PHE A 159 -8.60 14.75 -21.77
N ASP A 160 -9.61 15.46 -21.26
CA ASP A 160 -10.18 16.66 -21.89
C ASP A 160 -9.45 17.93 -21.45
N PRO A 161 -9.38 18.98 -22.29
CA PRO A 161 -8.80 20.26 -21.90
C PRO A 161 -9.38 20.82 -20.59
N ILE A 162 -8.56 21.47 -19.76
CA ILE A 162 -8.97 22.08 -18.50
C ILE A 162 -9.22 23.57 -18.72
N ILE A 163 -10.33 24.11 -18.19
CA ILE A 163 -10.66 25.55 -18.23
C ILE A 163 -10.67 26.13 -16.82
N SER A 164 -9.90 27.19 -16.63
CA SER A 164 -9.93 28.04 -15.43
C SER A 164 -10.70 29.33 -15.69
N PHE A 165 -11.54 29.74 -14.73
CA PHE A 165 -12.40 30.91 -14.79
C PHE A 165 -12.08 31.88 -13.64
N SER A 166 -11.93 33.16 -13.97
CA SER A 166 -11.63 34.19 -12.98
C SER A 166 -12.20 35.55 -13.38
N ALA A 167 -12.33 36.45 -12.40
CA ALA A 167 -12.51 37.87 -12.64
C ALA A 167 -11.53 38.67 -11.77
N PRO A 168 -10.74 39.59 -12.34
CA PRO A 168 -9.86 40.45 -11.56
C PRO A 168 -10.66 41.54 -10.82
N THR A 169 -11.73 42.04 -11.43
CA THR A 169 -12.65 42.99 -10.79
C THR A 169 -13.62 42.20 -9.90
N ARG A 170 -13.68 42.50 -8.60
CA ARG A 170 -14.56 41.83 -7.61
C ARG A 170 -15.67 42.72 -7.06
N VAL A 171 -15.55 44.03 -7.28
CA VAL A 171 -16.52 45.03 -6.85
C VAL A 171 -16.86 45.89 -8.05
N ILE A 172 -18.15 46.03 -8.33
CA ILE A 172 -18.69 46.82 -9.43
C ILE A 172 -19.44 48.00 -8.82
N ILE A 173 -18.93 49.20 -9.08
CA ILE A 173 -19.57 50.46 -8.69
C ILE A 173 -20.24 51.07 -9.91
N GLU A 174 -21.56 51.23 -9.87
CA GLU A 174 -22.34 51.77 -10.99
C GLU A 174 -21.98 53.22 -11.32
N ALA A 175 -21.88 54.08 -10.29
CA ALA A 175 -21.54 55.50 -10.47
C ALA A 175 -20.14 55.74 -11.05
N GLU A 176 -19.27 54.72 -10.99
CA GLU A 176 -17.92 54.76 -11.57
C GLU A 176 -17.82 54.04 -12.92
N LEU A 177 -18.92 53.45 -13.42
CA LEU A 177 -18.96 52.64 -14.62
C LEU A 177 -17.87 51.55 -14.63
N THR A 178 -17.71 50.90 -13.48
CA THR A 178 -16.66 49.89 -13.28
C THR A 178 -16.81 48.76 -14.28
N ILE A 179 -15.71 48.30 -14.89
CA ILE A 179 -15.75 47.23 -15.91
C ILE A 179 -15.57 45.88 -15.24
N LEU A 180 -16.59 45.02 -15.35
CA LEU A 180 -16.49 43.61 -15.03
C LEU A 180 -15.74 42.90 -16.17
N THR A 181 -14.71 42.13 -15.83
CA THR A 181 -13.96 41.33 -16.80
C THR A 181 -13.99 39.87 -16.38
N PHE A 182 -14.69 39.03 -17.12
CA PHE A 182 -14.55 37.58 -17.03
C PHE A 182 -13.35 37.14 -17.84
N ARG A 183 -12.49 36.28 -17.27
CA ARG A 183 -11.31 35.70 -17.92
C ARG A 183 -11.40 34.18 -17.92
N PHE A 184 -11.02 33.60 -19.04
CA PHE A 184 -10.93 32.18 -19.26
C PHE A 184 -9.51 31.86 -19.71
N SER A 185 -8.92 30.81 -19.13
CA SER A 185 -7.65 30.24 -19.56
C SER A 185 -7.86 28.76 -19.77
N LEU A 186 -7.41 28.24 -20.91
CA LEU A 186 -7.45 26.82 -21.22
C LEU A 186 -6.05 26.23 -21.02
N SER A 187 -5.96 24.97 -20.58
CA SER A 187 -4.69 24.23 -20.52
C SER A 187 -4.03 24.08 -21.90
N GLU A 188 -4.81 24.23 -22.96
CA GLU A 188 -4.37 24.21 -24.36
C GLU A 188 -5.32 25.02 -25.27
N PRO A 189 -4.86 25.49 -26.44
CA PRO A 189 -5.72 26.28 -27.32
C PRO A 189 -6.88 25.44 -27.86
N PRO A 190 -8.12 25.99 -27.92
CA PRO A 190 -9.32 25.25 -28.27
C PRO A 190 -9.28 24.72 -29.72
N PRO A 191 -10.16 23.75 -30.08
CA PRO A 191 -10.36 23.33 -31.46
C PRO A 191 -10.71 24.52 -32.37
N SER A 192 -10.54 24.35 -33.69
CA SER A 192 -10.83 25.44 -34.65
C SER A 192 -12.30 25.88 -34.66
N SER A 193 -13.22 25.06 -34.16
CA SER A 193 -14.64 25.39 -33.96
C SER A 193 -14.91 26.21 -32.69
N GLY A 194 -13.93 26.31 -31.79
CA GLY A 194 -14.08 26.85 -30.44
C GLY A 194 -14.65 25.84 -29.44
N VAL A 195 -14.67 26.24 -28.17
CA VAL A 195 -15.31 25.53 -27.05
C VAL A 195 -16.39 26.45 -26.46
N GLU A 196 -17.65 26.00 -26.50
CA GLU A 196 -18.76 26.74 -25.89
C GLU A 196 -18.81 26.49 -24.38
N VAL A 197 -18.66 27.57 -23.60
CA VAL A 197 -18.78 27.54 -22.15
C VAL A 197 -20.04 28.23 -21.69
N ALA A 198 -20.59 27.78 -20.56
CA ALA A 198 -21.73 28.40 -19.90
C ALA A 198 -21.32 28.93 -18.52
N VAL A 199 -21.60 30.21 -18.25
CA VAL A 199 -21.38 30.83 -16.95
C VAL A 199 -22.74 31.23 -16.38
N THR A 200 -23.05 30.81 -15.16
CA THR A 200 -24.34 31.07 -14.51
C THR A 200 -24.15 31.83 -13.21
N GLY A 201 -24.88 32.93 -13.01
CA GLY A 201 -24.99 33.64 -11.75
C GLY A 201 -26.01 33.00 -10.82
N ASN A 202 -25.77 33.03 -9.51
CA ASN A 202 -26.72 32.55 -8.50
C ASN A 202 -27.92 33.48 -8.27
N VAL A 203 -27.92 34.69 -8.85
CA VAL A 203 -29.00 35.67 -8.76
C VAL A 203 -29.60 35.88 -10.15
N ALA A 204 -30.90 35.62 -10.28
CA ALA A 204 -31.66 35.84 -11.52
C ALA A 204 -31.56 37.30 -11.95
N GLN A 205 -31.45 37.53 -13.26
CA GLN A 205 -31.31 38.88 -13.84
C GLN A 205 -30.09 39.67 -13.36
N SER A 206 -29.11 39.07 -12.69
CA SER A 206 -27.92 39.79 -12.21
C SER A 206 -27.13 40.49 -13.31
N LEU A 207 -27.18 40.02 -14.56
CA LEU A 207 -26.53 40.70 -15.68
C LEU A 207 -27.20 42.02 -16.09
N THR A 208 -28.41 42.35 -15.59
CA THR A 208 -29.07 43.62 -15.93
C THR A 208 -28.42 44.84 -15.28
N GLN A 209 -27.51 44.63 -14.33
CA GLN A 209 -26.69 45.67 -13.70
C GLN A 209 -25.47 46.06 -14.55
N LEU A 210 -25.32 45.42 -15.71
CA LEU A 210 -24.23 45.63 -16.65
C LEU A 210 -24.78 46.18 -17.96
N ASP A 211 -23.99 47.02 -18.64
CA ASP A 211 -24.39 47.56 -19.93
C ASP A 211 -24.21 46.50 -21.01
N LEU A 212 -25.24 45.68 -21.18
CA LEU A 212 -25.26 44.58 -22.16
C LEU A 212 -25.22 45.07 -23.62
N LEU A 213 -25.32 46.37 -23.86
CA LEU A 213 -25.14 46.96 -25.20
C LEU A 213 -23.67 47.32 -25.48
N ASP A 214 -22.82 47.40 -24.45
CA ASP A 214 -21.38 47.69 -24.55
C ASP A 214 -20.51 46.50 -24.09
N VAL A 215 -20.88 45.30 -24.55
CA VAL A 215 -20.09 44.09 -24.32
C VAL A 215 -18.93 44.02 -25.32
N SER A 216 -17.72 43.80 -24.82
CA SER A 216 -16.55 43.52 -25.66
C SER A 216 -15.85 42.24 -25.24
N GLN A 217 -15.29 41.53 -26.21
CA GLN A 217 -14.65 40.23 -25.99
C GLN A 217 -13.33 40.10 -26.74
N THR A 218 -12.45 39.23 -26.21
CA THR A 218 -11.24 38.77 -26.89
C THR A 218 -11.15 37.25 -26.80
N GLY A 219 -10.52 36.62 -27.79
CA GLY A 219 -10.29 35.17 -27.79
C GLY A 219 -11.55 34.30 -27.87
N GLY A 220 -12.68 34.84 -28.32
CA GLY A 220 -13.95 34.12 -28.48
C GLY A 220 -14.96 34.90 -29.32
N ASP A 221 -16.05 34.23 -29.68
CA ASP A 221 -17.20 34.82 -30.38
C ASP A 221 -18.03 35.71 -29.43
N PRO A 222 -18.88 36.62 -29.93
CA PRO A 222 -19.75 37.44 -29.07
C PRO A 222 -20.56 36.57 -28.09
N PRO A 223 -20.54 36.85 -26.78
CA PRO A 223 -21.28 36.07 -25.80
C PRO A 223 -22.79 36.26 -25.97
N VAL A 224 -23.55 35.24 -25.59
CA VAL A 224 -25.02 35.21 -25.69
C VAL A 224 -25.60 35.02 -24.29
N GLY A 225 -26.40 35.97 -23.81
CA GLY A 225 -27.07 35.84 -22.51
C GLY A 225 -28.00 34.64 -22.45
N ASP A 226 -28.16 34.05 -21.27
CA ASP A 226 -29.18 33.04 -21.03
C ASP A 226 -30.60 33.64 -20.95
N PHE A 227 -31.61 32.79 -20.79
CA PHE A 227 -33.01 33.22 -20.85
C PHE A 227 -33.45 34.12 -19.69
N ASP A 228 -32.81 34.00 -18.52
CA ASP A 228 -33.17 34.76 -17.32
C ASP A 228 -32.15 35.86 -16.99
N PHE A 229 -31.16 36.09 -17.86
CA PHE A 229 -30.08 37.06 -17.68
C PHE A 229 -29.32 36.87 -16.36
N SER A 230 -29.27 35.65 -15.85
CA SER A 230 -28.39 35.30 -14.72
C SER A 230 -26.98 34.95 -15.21
N GLY A 231 -26.83 34.59 -16.48
CA GLY A 231 -25.62 34.04 -17.05
C GLY A 231 -25.50 34.22 -18.56
N PHE A 232 -24.46 33.62 -19.15
CA PHE A 232 -24.19 33.71 -20.58
C PHE A 232 -23.44 32.48 -21.11
N PHE A 233 -23.60 32.25 -22.40
CA PHE A 233 -22.81 31.31 -23.21
C PHE A 233 -21.72 32.08 -23.95
N PHE A 234 -20.54 31.48 -24.06
CA PHE A 234 -19.38 32.09 -24.73
C PHE A 234 -18.57 31.03 -25.48
N ASN A 235 -18.42 31.19 -26.79
CA ASN A 235 -17.59 30.27 -27.58
C ASN A 235 -16.14 30.76 -27.60
N ILE A 236 -15.25 30.05 -26.89
CA ILE A 236 -13.83 30.38 -26.75
C ILE A 236 -13.06 29.83 -27.94
N THR A 237 -12.32 30.69 -28.64
CA THR A 237 -11.57 30.37 -29.87
C THR A 237 -10.05 30.55 -29.73
N SER A 238 -9.58 30.95 -28.55
CA SER A 238 -8.16 31.12 -28.20
C SER A 238 -7.84 30.51 -26.83
N GLY A 239 -6.57 30.18 -26.57
CA GLY A 239 -6.13 29.61 -25.28
C GLY A 239 -6.36 30.54 -24.09
N THR A 240 -6.52 31.84 -24.34
CA THR A 240 -7.01 32.81 -23.36
C THR A 240 -8.13 33.64 -23.98
N ALA A 241 -9.21 33.85 -23.23
CA ALA A 241 -10.34 34.64 -23.67
C ALA A 241 -10.88 35.52 -22.55
N SER A 242 -11.57 36.59 -22.91
CA SER A 242 -12.18 37.49 -21.93
C SER A 242 -13.48 38.10 -22.43
N VAL A 243 -14.44 38.27 -21.53
CA VAL A 243 -15.64 39.07 -21.74
C VAL A 243 -15.59 40.27 -20.80
N ARG A 244 -15.77 41.48 -21.34
CA ARG A 244 -15.70 42.75 -20.61
C ARG A 244 -17.02 43.48 -20.77
N VAL A 245 -17.62 43.88 -19.65
CA VAL A 245 -18.90 44.58 -19.64
C VAL A 245 -18.84 45.70 -18.57
N PRO A 246 -19.08 46.97 -18.94
CA PRO A 246 -19.22 48.07 -17.98
C PRO A 246 -20.46 47.90 -17.09
N ALA A 247 -20.45 48.51 -15.91
CA ALA A 247 -21.65 48.67 -15.10
C ALA A 247 -22.70 49.54 -15.82
N PHE A 248 -23.97 49.24 -15.63
CA PHE A 248 -25.10 50.02 -16.14
C PHE A 248 -25.65 50.90 -15.03
N GLN A 249 -25.42 52.21 -15.11
CA GLN A 249 -25.97 53.16 -14.14
C GLN A 249 -27.45 53.41 -14.43
N ASP A 250 -28.33 52.75 -13.68
CA ASP A 250 -29.78 52.82 -13.90
C ASP A 250 -30.46 54.00 -13.14
N GLY A 251 -29.75 54.55 -12.14
CA GLY A 251 -30.17 55.69 -11.33
C GLY A 251 -31.14 55.34 -10.19
N ASN A 252 -31.43 54.05 -9.96
CA ASN A 252 -32.08 53.56 -8.77
C ASN A 252 -31.09 53.50 -7.61
N GLN A 253 -31.60 53.53 -6.37
CA GLN A 253 -30.76 53.36 -5.19
C GLN A 253 -31.00 51.96 -4.62
N GLU A 254 -30.00 51.10 -4.71
CA GLU A 254 -30.03 49.69 -4.34
C GLU A 254 -29.03 49.41 -3.20
N GLN A 255 -29.29 48.39 -2.39
CA GLN A 255 -28.33 47.96 -1.37
C GLN A 255 -27.29 47.05 -2.02
N PRO A 256 -26.01 47.11 -1.61
CA PRO A 256 -25.00 46.23 -2.18
C PRO A 256 -25.35 44.75 -2.00
N TYR A 257 -25.08 43.95 -3.03
CA TYR A 257 -25.31 42.52 -2.98
C TYR A 257 -24.28 41.74 -3.79
N ASP A 258 -24.11 40.48 -3.40
CA ASP A 258 -23.14 39.58 -4.00
C ASP A 258 -23.79 38.63 -5.01
N VAL A 259 -23.16 38.52 -6.18
CA VAL A 259 -23.50 37.53 -7.20
C VAL A 259 -22.30 36.63 -7.42
N THR A 260 -22.49 35.33 -7.25
CA THR A 260 -21.51 34.30 -7.58
C THR A 260 -21.79 33.75 -8.97
N TYR A 261 -20.90 34.05 -9.91
CA TYR A 261 -20.87 33.47 -11.23
C TYR A 261 -20.05 32.18 -11.21
N THR A 262 -20.60 31.11 -11.77
CA THR A 262 -19.99 29.78 -11.81
C THR A 262 -19.87 29.31 -13.26
N LEU A 263 -18.66 28.92 -13.66
CA LEU A 263 -18.43 28.21 -14.91
C LEU A 263 -18.99 26.79 -14.78
N GLN A 264 -19.95 26.46 -15.63
CA GLN A 264 -20.58 25.14 -15.68
C GLN A 264 -19.68 24.15 -16.43
N SER A 265 -19.77 22.87 -16.09
CA SER A 265 -19.16 21.81 -16.88
C SER A 265 -19.92 21.65 -18.21
N GLY A 266 -19.20 21.34 -19.29
CA GLY A 266 -19.77 21.18 -20.63
C GLY A 266 -19.06 20.11 -21.45
N GLU A 267 -19.48 19.92 -22.70
CA GLU A 267 -18.86 18.94 -23.60
C GLU A 267 -17.49 19.44 -24.10
N GLY A 268 -16.49 18.55 -24.06
CA GLY A 268 -15.16 18.81 -24.63
C GLY A 268 -14.20 19.59 -23.72
N TYR A 269 -14.53 19.76 -22.44
CA TYR A 269 -13.62 20.31 -21.43
C TYR A 269 -13.98 19.88 -20.01
N THR A 270 -13.01 20.02 -19.10
CA THR A 270 -13.21 19.94 -17.65
C THR A 270 -12.98 21.32 -17.02
N VAL A 271 -13.65 21.60 -15.91
CA VAL A 271 -13.49 22.86 -15.17
C VAL A 271 -12.51 22.65 -14.04
N ASP A 272 -11.52 23.55 -13.92
CA ASP A 272 -10.62 23.59 -12.79
C ASP A 272 -11.41 23.84 -11.49
N PRO A 273 -11.45 22.89 -10.54
CA PRO A 273 -12.24 23.03 -9.33
C PRO A 273 -11.79 24.21 -8.45
N SER A 274 -10.51 24.59 -8.52
CA SER A 274 -9.95 25.72 -7.77
C SER A 274 -10.28 27.08 -8.40
N ALA A 275 -10.65 27.09 -9.69
CA ALA A 275 -10.94 28.27 -10.48
C ALA A 275 -12.28 28.15 -11.22
N ARG A 276 -13.32 27.65 -10.53
CA ARG A 276 -14.66 27.43 -11.13
C ARG A 276 -15.66 28.58 -10.94
N SER A 277 -15.45 29.44 -9.96
CA SER A 277 -16.44 30.47 -9.59
C SER A 277 -15.82 31.77 -9.08
N VAL A 278 -16.55 32.86 -9.28
CA VAL A 278 -16.18 34.22 -8.86
C VAL A 278 -17.37 34.92 -8.24
N THR A 279 -17.20 35.45 -7.04
CA THR A 279 -18.18 36.34 -6.39
C THR A 279 -17.85 37.79 -6.72
N ILE A 280 -18.88 38.52 -7.15
CA ILE A 280 -18.86 39.94 -7.53
C ILE A 280 -19.86 40.69 -6.65
N THR A 281 -19.43 41.75 -6.01
CA THR A 281 -20.30 42.66 -5.26
C THR A 281 -20.73 43.81 -6.18
N PHE A 282 -22.04 44.02 -6.32
CA PHE A 282 -22.61 45.17 -7.02
C PHE A 282 -23.02 46.24 -6.01
N ALA A 283 -22.75 47.51 -6.31
CA ALA A 283 -23.14 48.66 -5.49
C ALA A 283 -23.28 49.92 -6.36
N ASP A 284 -24.14 50.86 -5.96
CA ASP A 284 -24.34 52.11 -6.71
C ASP A 284 -23.12 53.03 -6.56
N THR A 285 -22.63 53.16 -5.32
CA THR A 285 -21.50 54.01 -4.95
C THR A 285 -20.53 53.30 -4.01
N ARG A 286 -19.32 53.85 -3.85
CA ARG A 286 -18.35 53.31 -2.88
C ARG A 286 -18.81 53.47 -1.43
N ASP A 287 -19.65 54.46 -1.14
CA ASP A 287 -20.12 54.72 0.22
C ASP A 287 -21.09 53.64 0.69
N ASP A 288 -21.82 53.00 -0.23
CA ASP A 288 -22.75 51.92 0.09
C ASP A 288 -22.05 50.68 0.68
N LEU A 289 -20.74 50.52 0.40
CA LEU A 289 -19.93 49.42 0.92
C LEU A 289 -19.47 49.63 2.38
N ASN A 290 -19.68 50.81 2.95
CA ASN A 290 -19.18 51.17 4.27
C ASN A 290 -20.33 51.29 5.30
N THR A 291 -20.74 50.17 5.90
CA THR A 291 -21.75 50.15 6.97
C THR A 291 -21.10 50.19 8.36
N ASP A 292 -20.55 51.34 8.75
CA ASP A 292 -20.23 51.58 10.17
C ASP A 292 -21.52 52.06 10.89
N PRO A 293 -21.99 51.39 11.96
CA PRO A 293 -23.12 51.89 12.72
C PRO A 293 -22.75 53.19 13.44
N ASP A 294 -23.49 54.28 13.15
CA ASP A 294 -23.28 55.59 13.79
C ASP A 294 -23.13 55.48 15.33
N PRO A 295 -22.04 56.00 15.93
CA PRO A 295 -21.90 56.03 17.38
C PRO A 295 -22.88 57.03 18.03
N PRO A 296 -23.32 56.80 19.28
CA PRO A 296 -24.33 57.63 19.93
C PRO A 296 -23.80 59.04 20.25
N ILE A 297 -24.66 60.03 20.05
CA ILE A 297 -24.38 61.46 20.21
C ILE A 297 -24.09 61.80 21.69
N ASP A 298 -22.87 62.26 21.98
CA ASP A 298 -22.47 62.88 23.26
C ASP A 298 -22.73 64.41 23.22
N PRO A 299 -23.19 65.07 24.30
CA PRO A 299 -23.62 66.47 24.26
C PRO A 299 -22.44 67.46 24.12
N ASP A 300 -22.69 68.53 23.36
CA ASP A 300 -21.71 69.56 23.00
C ASP A 300 -21.05 70.27 24.20
N PRO A 301 -19.71 70.39 24.21
CA PRO A 301 -19.00 71.37 25.04
C PRO A 301 -19.06 72.78 24.42
N PRO A 302 -19.02 73.85 25.24
CA PRO A 302 -19.35 75.21 24.83
C PRO A 302 -18.25 75.89 23.99
N ILE A 303 -18.72 76.75 23.08
CA ILE A 303 -17.97 77.55 22.11
C ILE A 303 -17.22 78.70 22.80
N ASP A 304 -15.93 78.90 22.44
CA ASP A 304 -15.16 80.12 22.67
C ASP A 304 -14.31 80.43 21.39
N PRO A 305 -13.76 81.63 21.18
CA PRO A 305 -14.07 82.49 20.03
C PRO A 305 -12.94 82.58 18.98
N ASP A 306 -13.30 82.90 17.74
CA ASP A 306 -12.38 83.33 16.66
C ASP A 306 -11.76 84.72 16.94
N PRO A 307 -10.73 85.24 16.22
CA PRO A 307 -9.68 84.66 15.35
C PRO A 307 -8.25 85.22 15.70
N PRO A 308 -7.15 84.90 14.96
CA PRO A 308 -6.69 85.84 13.93
C PRO A 308 -6.07 85.19 12.67
N ILE A 309 -5.85 86.06 11.69
CA ILE A 309 -5.63 85.85 10.25
C ILE A 309 -4.18 85.42 9.90
N ASP A 310 -4.12 84.40 9.03
CA ASP A 310 -3.20 84.06 7.91
C ASP A 310 -1.69 84.36 7.98
N PRO A 311 -0.85 83.33 7.76
CA PRO A 311 0.41 83.45 7.05
C PRO A 311 0.47 82.61 5.75
N ASP A 312 1.13 83.21 4.76
CA ASP A 312 1.33 82.81 3.35
C ASP A 312 1.47 81.31 3.01
N PRO A 313 1.09 80.93 1.78
CA PRO A 313 1.21 79.55 1.29
C PRO A 313 2.67 79.11 1.20
N PRO A 314 3.05 77.94 1.73
CA PRO A 314 4.35 77.35 1.44
C PRO A 314 4.40 76.86 0.00
N THR A 315 5.48 77.24 -0.66
CA THR A 315 5.90 76.83 -2.01
C THR A 315 5.91 75.32 -2.19
N GLY A 316 5.37 74.84 -3.30
CA GLY A 316 5.29 73.42 -3.64
C GLY A 316 6.64 72.71 -3.69
N PRO A 317 6.68 71.39 -3.45
CA PRO A 317 7.88 70.60 -3.62
C PRO A 317 8.28 70.57 -5.11
N THR A 318 9.57 70.80 -5.35
CA THR A 318 10.24 70.71 -6.64
C THR A 318 10.26 69.27 -7.17
N ASP A 319 10.08 69.14 -8.49
CA ASP A 319 10.24 67.89 -9.25
C ASP A 319 11.55 67.15 -8.92
N PRO A 320 11.55 65.81 -8.85
CA PRO A 320 12.78 65.04 -8.83
C PRO A 320 13.48 65.10 -10.20
N ASP A 321 14.81 65.29 -10.19
CA ASP A 321 15.65 65.29 -11.39
C ASP A 321 15.60 63.94 -12.14
N PRO A 322 15.66 63.95 -13.49
CA PRO A 322 15.74 62.73 -14.28
C PRO A 322 17.10 62.02 -14.09
N PRO A 323 17.16 60.68 -14.24
CA PRO A 323 18.40 59.94 -14.10
C PRO A 323 19.38 60.30 -15.22
N THR A 324 20.65 60.43 -14.83
CA THR A 324 21.76 60.60 -15.76
C THR A 324 22.04 59.28 -16.49
N GLY A 325 22.19 59.34 -17.82
CA GLY A 325 22.54 58.20 -18.65
C GLY A 325 23.96 57.68 -18.37
N PRO A 326 24.28 56.43 -18.77
CA PRO A 326 25.61 55.87 -18.57
C PRO A 326 26.67 56.61 -19.39
N THR A 327 27.84 56.81 -18.79
CA THR A 327 29.02 57.36 -19.47
C THR A 327 29.60 56.34 -20.45
N ASP A 328 30.02 56.84 -21.61
CA ASP A 328 30.75 56.13 -22.67
C ASP A 328 32.03 55.48 -22.10
N PRO A 329 32.37 54.22 -22.45
CA PRO A 329 33.62 53.62 -22.02
C PRO A 329 34.83 54.35 -22.64
N THR A 330 35.88 54.53 -21.84
CA THR A 330 37.15 55.07 -22.29
C THR A 330 37.86 54.11 -23.25
N ASP A 331 38.36 54.66 -24.35
CA ASP A 331 39.24 54.02 -25.35
C ASP A 331 40.41 53.28 -24.67
N PRO A 332 40.75 52.03 -25.06
CA PRO A 332 41.89 51.33 -24.50
C PRO A 332 43.20 52.03 -24.87
N THR A 333 44.16 51.99 -23.94
CA THR A 333 45.52 52.47 -24.20
C THR A 333 46.28 51.46 -25.06
N ASP A 334 47.07 51.99 -25.99
CA ASP A 334 47.96 51.26 -26.90
C ASP A 334 48.96 50.39 -26.10
N PRO A 335 49.17 49.11 -26.42
CA PRO A 335 50.11 48.28 -25.68
C PRO A 335 51.54 48.77 -25.88
N THR A 336 52.32 48.80 -24.79
CA THR A 336 53.76 49.05 -24.84
C THR A 336 54.48 47.88 -25.51
N ASP A 337 55.44 48.22 -26.37
CA ASP A 337 56.34 47.30 -27.09
C ASP A 337 57.03 46.30 -26.13
N PRO A 338 57.19 45.01 -26.49
CA PRO A 338 57.84 44.03 -25.62
C PRO A 338 59.33 44.36 -25.47
N THR A 339 59.87 44.07 -24.29
CA THR A 339 61.32 44.06 -24.08
C THR A 339 61.93 42.79 -24.70
N ASP A 340 63.09 42.95 -25.31
CA ASP A 340 63.89 41.91 -25.98
C ASP A 340 64.23 40.77 -24.98
N PRO A 341 64.07 39.48 -25.35
CA PRO A 341 64.26 38.38 -24.42
C PRO A 341 65.74 38.19 -24.07
N THR A 342 66.04 37.88 -22.81
CA THR A 342 67.37 37.43 -22.39
C THR A 342 67.67 36.03 -22.94
N ASP A 343 68.89 35.85 -23.43
CA ASP A 343 69.46 34.59 -23.94
C ASP A 343 69.24 33.41 -22.94
N PRO A 344 68.76 32.24 -23.38
CA PRO A 344 68.46 31.13 -22.48
C PRO A 344 69.74 30.49 -21.93
N THR A 345 69.68 30.08 -20.66
CA THR A 345 70.69 29.21 -20.05
C THR A 345 70.61 27.80 -20.63
N ASP A 346 71.78 27.20 -20.89
CA ASP A 346 71.99 25.83 -21.39
C ASP A 346 71.15 24.80 -20.58
N PRO A 347 70.43 23.87 -21.22
CA PRO A 347 69.57 22.93 -20.51
C PRO A 347 70.39 21.92 -19.70
N THR A 348 69.91 21.60 -18.51
CA THR A 348 70.39 20.44 -17.74
C THR A 348 70.00 19.14 -18.43
N ASP A 349 70.91 18.16 -18.39
CA ASP A 349 70.74 16.81 -18.94
C ASP A 349 69.39 16.20 -18.48
N PRO A 350 68.60 15.55 -19.36
CA PRO A 350 67.31 14.98 -18.98
C PRO A 350 67.50 13.85 -17.96
N THR A 351 66.64 13.84 -16.95
CA THR A 351 66.48 12.69 -16.06
C THR A 351 66.01 11.48 -16.88
N ASP A 352 66.59 10.31 -16.60
CA ASP A 352 66.20 9.02 -17.17
C ASP A 352 64.66 8.86 -17.10
N PRO A 353 63.97 8.41 -18.18
CA PRO A 353 62.53 8.23 -18.13
C PRO A 353 62.15 7.26 -17.01
N THR A 354 61.18 7.66 -16.21
CA THR A 354 60.50 6.76 -15.28
C THR A 354 59.97 5.56 -16.06
N ASP A 355 60.23 4.36 -15.54
CA ASP A 355 59.68 3.10 -16.06
C ASP A 355 58.16 3.27 -16.30
N PRO A 356 57.60 2.74 -17.40
CA PRO A 356 56.17 2.79 -17.63
C PRO A 356 55.44 2.18 -16.44
N THR A 357 54.43 2.89 -15.94
CA THR A 357 53.50 2.36 -14.94
C THR A 357 52.99 1.01 -15.42
N PRO A 358 53.03 -0.05 -14.58
CA PRO A 358 52.41 -1.32 -14.93
C PRO A 358 50.93 -1.08 -15.26
N PRO A 359 50.32 -1.88 -16.16
CA PRO A 359 48.89 -1.78 -16.45
C PRO A 359 48.12 -1.87 -15.13
N VAL A 360 47.23 -0.91 -14.88
CA VAL A 360 46.32 -0.90 -13.74
C VAL A 360 45.60 -2.25 -13.76
N ALA A 361 45.73 -3.02 -12.68
CA ALA A 361 44.95 -4.24 -12.53
C ALA A 361 43.47 -3.85 -12.53
N THR A 362 42.65 -4.53 -13.34
CA THR A 362 41.20 -4.30 -13.35
C THR A 362 40.66 -4.63 -11.96
N GLN A 363 40.13 -3.63 -11.27
CA GLN A 363 39.63 -3.78 -9.90
C GLN A 363 38.32 -4.58 -9.89
N PHE A 364 38.14 -5.48 -8.91
CA PHE A 364 36.84 -6.12 -8.68
C PHE A 364 35.99 -5.23 -7.78
N VAL A 365 34.83 -4.80 -8.26
CA VAL A 365 33.92 -3.94 -7.49
C VAL A 365 32.69 -4.74 -7.08
N GLN A 366 32.29 -4.60 -5.82
CA GLN A 366 31.11 -5.27 -5.27
C GLN A 366 29.98 -4.28 -5.03
N LEU A 367 28.74 -4.75 -5.19
CA LEU A 367 27.50 -4.06 -4.85
C LEU A 367 26.69 -4.92 -3.89
N ILE A 368 26.29 -4.33 -2.76
CA ILE A 368 25.51 -5.01 -1.72
C ILE A 368 24.32 -4.12 -1.36
N GLY A 369 23.11 -4.69 -1.32
CA GLY A 369 21.89 -3.98 -0.91
C GLY A 369 21.43 -4.39 0.49
N SER A 370 20.92 -3.43 1.27
CA SER A 370 20.24 -3.72 2.54
C SER A 370 19.30 -2.57 2.97
N PRO A 371 18.25 -2.84 3.76
CA PRO A 371 17.62 -4.16 3.93
C PRO A 371 16.97 -4.62 2.62
N GLU A 372 16.67 -5.92 2.49
CA GLU A 372 16.03 -6.45 1.27
C GLU A 372 14.55 -6.03 1.16
N LEU A 373 13.84 -5.90 2.29
CA LEU A 373 12.47 -5.38 2.36
C LEU A 373 12.46 -3.88 2.62
N LEU A 374 11.73 -3.13 1.80
CA LEU A 374 11.49 -1.70 1.95
C LEU A 374 9.98 -1.45 2.09
N VAL A 375 9.60 -0.66 3.09
CA VAL A 375 8.19 -0.35 3.38
C VAL A 375 7.94 1.13 3.09
N GLU A 376 6.98 1.41 2.20
CA GLU A 376 6.70 2.78 1.75
C GLU A 376 6.13 3.66 2.85
N THR A 377 5.14 3.18 3.60
CA THR A 377 4.56 3.94 4.73
C THR A 377 5.58 4.33 5.79
N GLU A 378 6.64 3.54 5.93
CA GLU A 378 7.75 3.78 6.86
C GLU A 378 8.93 4.52 6.23
N GLN A 379 8.89 4.74 4.91
CA GLN A 379 9.97 5.34 4.11
C GLN A 379 11.33 4.69 4.37
N THR A 380 11.36 3.35 4.41
CA THR A 380 12.60 2.58 4.63
C THR A 380 13.69 3.00 3.62
N ASN A 381 14.92 3.14 4.09
CA ASN A 381 16.05 3.49 3.22
C ASN A 381 16.60 2.26 2.51
N ALA A 382 16.66 2.29 1.18
CA ALA A 382 17.51 1.40 0.42
C ALA A 382 18.97 1.84 0.57
N ILE A 383 19.81 0.98 1.14
CA ILE A 383 21.25 1.22 1.30
C ILE A 383 21.99 0.37 0.28
N LEU A 384 22.54 1.02 -0.73
CA LEU A 384 23.46 0.42 -1.69
C LEU A 384 24.91 0.66 -1.22
N THR A 385 25.62 -0.40 -0.90
CA THR A 385 27.02 -0.37 -0.48
C THR A 385 27.92 -0.84 -1.61
N ILE A 386 28.86 0.01 -2.01
CA ILE A 386 29.87 -0.29 -3.02
C ILE A 386 31.19 -0.54 -2.29
N VAL A 387 31.80 -1.70 -2.53
CA VAL A 387 33.09 -2.07 -1.93
C VAL A 387 34.14 -2.20 -3.02
N ILE A 388 35.24 -1.48 -2.83
CA ILE A 388 36.43 -1.55 -3.68
C ILE A 388 37.58 -2.11 -2.81
N PRO A 389 37.99 -3.36 -3.01
CA PRO A 389 38.98 -4.04 -2.18
C PRO A 389 40.43 -3.64 -2.49
N GLU A 390 40.67 -2.96 -3.61
CA GLU A 390 41.98 -2.49 -4.04
C GLU A 390 42.15 -0.97 -3.83
N ASP A 391 43.35 -0.44 -4.09
CA ASP A 391 43.64 0.98 -3.95
C ASP A 391 42.87 1.81 -4.99
N ILE A 392 42.13 2.82 -4.53
CA ILE A 392 41.34 3.72 -5.37
C ILE A 392 42.26 4.81 -5.96
N PRO A 393 42.11 5.15 -7.26
CA PRO A 393 42.83 6.27 -7.87
C PRO A 393 42.61 7.60 -7.12
N GLU A 394 43.58 8.53 -7.16
CA GLU A 394 43.45 9.83 -6.47
C GLU A 394 42.24 10.64 -6.96
N GLU A 395 41.85 10.47 -8.22
CA GLU A 395 40.67 11.08 -8.85
C GLU A 395 39.34 10.39 -8.50
N GLY A 396 39.39 9.24 -7.82
CA GLY A 396 38.24 8.38 -7.53
C GLY A 396 37.85 7.45 -8.69
N LEU A 397 37.12 6.38 -8.39
CA LEU A 397 36.63 5.42 -9.37
C LEU A 397 35.16 5.70 -9.70
N THR A 398 34.82 5.94 -10.97
CA THR A 398 33.42 6.12 -11.38
C THR A 398 32.77 4.78 -11.67
N VAL A 399 31.75 4.45 -10.89
CA VAL A 399 30.99 3.21 -10.95
C VAL A 399 29.60 3.48 -11.51
N PHE A 400 29.08 2.56 -12.32
CA PHE A 400 27.79 2.66 -12.99
C PHE A 400 26.85 1.59 -12.43
N ILE A 401 25.72 2.03 -11.89
CA ILE A 401 24.69 1.16 -11.34
C ILE A 401 23.42 1.36 -12.15
N LYS A 402 22.77 0.25 -12.50
CA LYS A 402 21.59 0.25 -13.34
C LYS A 402 20.50 -0.61 -12.75
N ALA A 403 19.28 -0.08 -12.76
CA ALA A 403 18.10 -0.84 -12.46
C ALA A 403 17.73 -1.79 -13.62
N ASP A 404 17.15 -2.93 -13.29
CA ASP A 404 16.60 -3.90 -14.24
C ASP A 404 15.49 -3.33 -15.15
N ARG A 405 14.90 -2.19 -14.78
CA ARG A 405 13.85 -1.49 -15.52
C ARG A 405 14.18 -0.02 -15.83
N CYS A 406 13.64 0.48 -16.93
CA CYS A 406 13.83 1.85 -17.43
C CYS A 406 13.56 2.94 -16.38
N ASN A 407 12.67 2.70 -15.41
CA ASN A 407 12.22 3.65 -14.40
C ASN A 407 12.44 3.12 -12.97
N GLY A 408 13.46 2.26 -12.77
CA GLY A 408 13.67 1.59 -11.48
C GLY A 408 13.97 2.54 -10.32
N LEU A 409 14.27 3.81 -10.59
CA LEU A 409 14.48 4.83 -9.56
C LEU A 409 13.20 5.60 -9.15
N ALA A 410 12.05 5.38 -9.79
CA ALA A 410 10.84 6.15 -9.50
C ALA A 410 10.23 5.87 -8.13
N GLU A 411 10.47 4.68 -7.58
CA GLU A 411 10.01 4.32 -6.24
C GLU A 411 10.84 4.97 -5.13
N PHE A 412 11.82 5.82 -5.48
CA PHE A 412 12.79 6.34 -4.54
C PHE A 412 12.78 7.86 -4.50
N ASN A 413 12.90 8.41 -3.30
CA ASN A 413 13.00 9.85 -3.08
C ASN A 413 14.43 10.33 -3.33
N LEU A 414 14.72 10.65 -4.59
CA LEU A 414 16.05 11.11 -5.02
C LEU A 414 16.43 12.49 -4.45
N GLU A 415 15.49 13.28 -3.95
CA GLU A 415 15.79 14.59 -3.34
C GLU A 415 16.37 14.46 -1.92
N GLN A 416 16.12 13.32 -1.26
CA GLN A 416 16.53 13.05 0.12
C GLN A 416 17.65 12.01 0.23
N LEU A 417 18.25 11.62 -0.89
CA LEU A 417 19.34 10.67 -0.88
C LEU A 417 20.59 11.23 -0.17
N THR A 418 21.38 10.32 0.36
CA THR A 418 22.69 10.65 0.94
C THR A 418 23.77 9.72 0.38
N VAL A 419 24.98 10.26 0.22
CA VAL A 419 26.17 9.51 -0.23
C VAL A 419 27.29 9.72 0.79
N THR A 420 27.93 8.63 1.19
CA THR A 420 29.18 8.64 1.99
C THR A 420 30.26 7.83 1.27
N GLY A 421 31.53 8.18 1.44
CA GLY A 421 32.65 7.51 0.76
C GLY A 421 32.74 7.78 -0.76
N GLY A 422 31.98 8.75 -1.28
CA GLY A 422 31.96 9.14 -2.69
C GLY A 422 31.37 10.53 -2.92
N ASN A 423 31.35 10.95 -4.17
CA ASN A 423 30.81 12.25 -4.63
C ASN A 423 29.31 12.15 -5.00
N SER A 424 28.71 13.30 -5.36
CA SER A 424 27.32 13.37 -5.82
C SER A 424 27.04 12.50 -7.04
N LEU A 425 25.83 11.94 -7.08
CA LEU A 425 25.37 11.06 -8.15
C LEU A 425 25.06 11.81 -9.45
N VAL A 426 25.28 11.12 -10.57
CA VAL A 426 24.80 11.56 -11.89
C VAL A 426 23.78 10.54 -12.38
N PHE A 427 22.52 10.94 -12.44
CA PHE A 427 21.44 10.08 -12.90
C PHE A 427 21.40 9.98 -14.43
N ASN A 428 21.05 8.81 -14.93
CA ASN A 428 20.75 8.64 -16.35
C ASN A 428 19.48 9.43 -16.71
N GLU A 429 19.43 10.03 -17.91
CA GLU A 429 18.28 10.80 -18.40
C GLU A 429 16.95 10.04 -18.34
N ASP A 430 17.00 8.71 -18.36
CA ASP A 430 15.81 7.88 -18.31
C ASP A 430 15.44 7.34 -16.94
N GLY A 431 16.21 7.63 -15.88
CA GLY A 431 15.93 7.11 -14.54
C GLY A 431 16.23 5.63 -14.37
N SER A 432 16.92 5.02 -15.35
CA SER A 432 17.29 3.60 -15.32
C SER A 432 18.51 3.29 -14.44
N GLY A 433 19.13 4.30 -13.83
CA GLY A 433 20.36 4.11 -13.07
C GLY A 433 21.09 5.41 -12.80
N PHE A 434 22.27 5.28 -12.24
CA PHE A 434 23.13 6.40 -11.88
C PHE A 434 24.61 6.02 -11.92
N ALA A 435 25.45 7.02 -12.05
CA ALA A 435 26.89 6.92 -11.85
C ALA A 435 27.28 7.59 -10.53
N VAL A 436 28.27 7.01 -9.84
CA VAL A 436 28.85 7.55 -8.62
C VAL A 436 30.37 7.49 -8.70
N THR A 437 31.04 8.57 -8.29
CA THR A 437 32.50 8.55 -8.14
C THR A 437 32.84 8.19 -6.70
N VAL A 438 33.39 6.99 -6.51
CA VAL A 438 33.79 6.43 -5.21
C VAL A 438 35.19 6.93 -4.87
N THR A 439 35.37 7.44 -3.66
CA THR A 439 36.64 8.03 -3.18
C THR A 439 37.23 7.29 -1.99
N GLU A 440 36.45 6.41 -1.35
CA GLU A 440 36.86 5.58 -0.22
C GLU A 440 36.61 4.09 -0.50
N PRO A 441 37.35 3.15 0.13
CA PRO A 441 37.20 1.70 -0.11
C PRO A 441 35.78 1.17 0.08
N THR A 442 34.94 1.91 0.78
CA THR A 442 33.53 1.63 0.94
C THR A 442 32.74 2.93 0.77
N ALA A 443 31.82 2.93 -0.18
CA ALA A 443 30.84 4.00 -0.35
C ALA A 443 29.44 3.47 -0.08
N THR A 444 28.59 4.28 0.53
CA THR A 444 27.17 3.93 0.73
C THR A 444 26.28 5.01 0.14
N ILE A 445 25.23 4.57 -0.53
CA ILE A 445 24.17 5.41 -1.07
C ILE A 445 22.89 5.00 -0.35
N SER A 446 22.33 5.90 0.45
CA SER A 446 21.08 5.68 1.17
C SER A 446 19.98 6.48 0.49
N ILE A 447 18.97 5.79 -0.04
CA ILE A 447 17.86 6.40 -0.77
C ILE A 447 16.54 5.98 -0.10
N PRO A 448 15.78 6.91 0.51
CA PRO A 448 14.47 6.60 1.05
C PRO A 448 13.53 6.12 -0.05
N VAL A 449 12.75 5.08 0.21
CA VAL A 449 11.61 4.75 -0.64
C VAL A 449 10.57 5.89 -0.57
N LEU A 450 9.89 6.15 -1.68
CA LEU A 450 8.89 7.19 -1.80
C LEU A 450 7.56 6.67 -1.24
N ASN A 451 7.06 7.28 -0.16
CA ASN A 451 5.66 7.05 0.25
C ASN A 451 4.74 7.85 -0.65
N ASP A 452 4.10 7.16 -1.57
CA ASP A 452 3.41 7.78 -2.68
C ASP A 452 1.87 7.81 -2.47
N GLY A 453 1.38 7.05 -1.48
CA GLY A 453 -0.01 6.91 -1.05
C GLY A 453 -0.90 6.08 -1.98
N VAL A 454 -0.33 5.43 -3.00
CA VAL A 454 -1.00 4.54 -3.94
C VAL A 454 -0.67 3.10 -3.53
N PRO A 455 -1.67 2.21 -3.38
CA PRO A 455 -1.37 0.80 -3.19
C PRO A 455 -0.79 0.22 -4.49
N GLU A 456 0.42 -0.32 -4.51
CA GLU A 456 1.04 -0.88 -5.73
C GLU A 456 1.28 -2.39 -5.60
N GLY A 457 1.09 -2.94 -4.39
CA GLY A 457 1.31 -4.34 -4.06
C GLY A 457 2.80 -4.67 -3.95
N LEU A 458 3.15 -5.96 -4.07
CA LEU A 458 4.55 -6.37 -4.00
C LEU A 458 5.33 -5.95 -5.25
N GLU A 459 6.34 -5.14 -5.03
CA GLU A 459 7.29 -4.63 -6.00
C GLU A 459 8.64 -5.31 -5.86
N THR A 460 9.39 -5.44 -6.96
CA THR A 460 10.82 -5.72 -6.89
C THR A 460 11.58 -4.76 -7.79
N VAL A 461 12.70 -4.26 -7.28
CA VAL A 461 13.67 -3.48 -8.04
C VAL A 461 15.05 -4.09 -7.83
N ARG A 462 15.72 -4.42 -8.93
CA ARG A 462 17.09 -4.93 -8.90
C ARG A 462 18.05 -3.91 -9.48
N PHE A 463 19.10 -3.59 -8.73
CA PHE A 463 20.23 -2.80 -9.18
C PHE A 463 21.41 -3.72 -9.50
N THR A 464 22.04 -3.51 -10.64
CA THR A 464 23.21 -4.26 -11.10
C THR A 464 24.35 -3.31 -11.43
N LEU A 465 25.57 -3.71 -11.10
CA LEU A 465 26.79 -3.04 -11.47
C LEU A 465 27.08 -3.26 -12.96
N GLU A 466 27.23 -2.19 -13.74
CA GLU A 466 27.69 -2.32 -15.13
C GLU A 466 29.23 -2.42 -15.19
N SER A 467 29.78 -3.05 -16.24
CA SER A 467 31.24 -3.08 -16.42
C SER A 467 31.76 -1.71 -16.83
N GLY A 468 32.78 -1.21 -16.13
CA GLY A 468 33.47 0.03 -16.47
C GLY A 468 34.77 -0.18 -17.25
N GLU A 469 35.42 0.92 -17.63
CA GLU A 469 36.74 0.86 -18.28
C GLU A 469 37.86 0.41 -17.31
N ASP A 470 37.73 0.77 -16.03
CA ASP A 470 38.77 0.58 -15.01
C ASP A 470 38.44 -0.49 -13.94
N TYR A 471 37.27 -1.13 -14.05
CA TYR A 471 36.83 -2.16 -13.10
C TYR A 471 35.96 -3.24 -13.74
N THR A 472 35.89 -4.38 -13.08
CA THR A 472 34.99 -5.49 -13.43
C THR A 472 34.08 -5.78 -12.23
N PRO A 473 32.76 -5.96 -12.42
CA PRO A 473 31.88 -6.43 -11.36
C PRO A 473 32.33 -7.78 -10.80
N ASP A 474 32.25 -7.97 -9.48
CA ASP A 474 32.41 -9.28 -8.87
C ASP A 474 31.20 -10.16 -9.19
N PRO A 475 31.35 -11.29 -9.90
CA PRO A 475 30.22 -12.12 -10.32
C PRO A 475 29.45 -12.77 -9.14
N ASN A 476 29.95 -12.66 -7.91
CA ASN A 476 29.24 -13.14 -6.72
C ASN A 476 28.60 -12.01 -5.90
N ALA A 477 28.81 -10.74 -6.29
CA ALA A 477 28.35 -9.57 -5.56
C ALA A 477 28.27 -8.34 -6.49
N ASP A 478 27.53 -8.45 -7.60
CA ASP A 478 27.33 -7.36 -8.57
C ASP A 478 25.88 -6.88 -8.64
N GLU A 479 24.99 -7.38 -7.78
CA GLU A 479 23.59 -6.98 -7.75
C GLU A 479 23.03 -6.81 -6.33
N ALA A 480 22.04 -5.93 -6.22
CA ALA A 480 21.23 -5.68 -5.05
C ALA A 480 19.76 -5.71 -5.45
N THR A 481 18.97 -6.60 -4.84
CA THR A 481 17.52 -6.67 -5.07
C THR A 481 16.78 -6.17 -3.83
N PHE A 482 15.75 -5.37 -4.05
CA PHE A 482 14.85 -4.89 -3.02
C PHE A 482 13.42 -5.33 -3.35
N SER A 483 12.70 -5.80 -2.35
CA SER A 483 11.25 -5.96 -2.35
C SER A 483 10.62 -4.73 -1.72
N LEU A 484 9.71 -4.08 -2.42
CA LEU A 484 9.00 -2.91 -1.91
C LEU A 484 7.54 -3.28 -1.65
N VAL A 485 7.00 -2.79 -0.54
CA VAL A 485 5.62 -2.99 -0.12
C VAL A 485 5.03 -1.69 0.38
N ASP A 486 3.75 -1.47 0.10
CA ASP A 486 3.03 -0.27 0.49
C ASP A 486 3.04 -0.05 2.02
N SER A 487 2.84 -1.15 2.76
CA SER A 487 2.64 -1.14 4.20
C SER A 487 3.24 -2.39 4.86
N SER A 488 3.67 -2.24 6.11
CA SER A 488 4.05 -3.35 6.98
C SER A 488 2.85 -4.21 7.39
N ILE A 489 1.63 -3.67 7.31
CA ILE A 489 0.39 -4.40 7.58
C ILE A 489 -0.02 -5.20 6.33
N LEU A 490 -0.15 -6.51 6.49
CA LEU A 490 -0.59 -7.42 5.42
C LEU A 490 -2.12 -7.44 5.30
N PRO A 491 -2.71 -7.11 4.13
CA PRO A 491 -4.11 -7.45 3.88
C PRO A 491 -4.31 -8.96 3.78
N LEU A 492 -5.50 -9.42 4.19
CA LEU A 492 -5.96 -10.79 4.07
C LEU A 492 -6.83 -10.93 2.82
N ASP A 493 -6.47 -11.83 1.91
CA ASP A 493 -7.30 -12.19 0.76
C ASP A 493 -7.95 -13.56 0.98
N PHE A 494 -9.26 -13.61 0.84
CA PHE A 494 -10.07 -14.80 1.03
C PHE A 494 -10.47 -15.41 -0.31
N ASN A 495 -10.03 -16.65 -0.55
CA ASN A 495 -10.42 -17.42 -1.71
C ASN A 495 -11.77 -18.09 -1.48
N THR A 496 -12.81 -17.56 -2.12
CA THR A 496 -14.19 -18.08 -2.01
C THR A 496 -14.45 -19.47 -2.61
N GLN A 497 -13.52 -20.02 -3.39
CA GLN A 497 -13.68 -21.37 -3.96
C GLN A 497 -13.12 -22.44 -3.02
N ALA A 498 -11.95 -22.19 -2.44
CA ALA A 498 -11.25 -23.11 -1.55
C ALA A 498 -11.45 -22.80 -0.06
N ASN A 499 -12.07 -21.66 0.27
CA ASN A 499 -12.20 -21.11 1.62
C ASN A 499 -10.87 -21.03 2.37
N THR A 500 -9.82 -20.61 1.67
CA THR A 500 -8.48 -20.39 2.21
C THR A 500 -8.21 -18.89 2.36
N VAL A 501 -7.32 -18.53 3.27
CA VAL A 501 -6.88 -17.16 3.50
C VAL A 501 -5.44 -17.03 3.11
N GLN A 502 -5.13 -16.03 2.28
CA GLN A 502 -3.77 -15.64 1.93
C GLN A 502 -3.41 -14.35 2.66
N PHE A 503 -2.24 -14.34 3.29
CA PHE A 503 -1.57 -13.10 3.70
C PHE A 503 -0.91 -12.50 2.46
N VAL A 504 -1.23 -11.25 2.12
CA VAL A 504 -0.80 -10.63 0.86
C VAL A 504 0.28 -9.58 1.10
N GLY A 505 1.49 -9.85 0.64
CA GLY A 505 2.69 -9.01 0.78
C GLY A 505 3.96 -9.74 0.36
N SER A 506 5.09 -9.36 0.94
CA SER A 506 6.40 -9.99 0.67
C SER A 506 6.59 -11.25 1.52
N PRO A 507 7.21 -12.32 0.99
CA PRO A 507 7.68 -13.45 1.80
C PRO A 507 8.67 -13.03 2.91
N LEU A 508 9.29 -11.85 2.78
CA LEU A 508 10.20 -11.27 3.77
C LEU A 508 9.47 -10.54 4.91
N GLN A 509 8.17 -10.26 4.76
CA GLN A 509 7.35 -9.74 5.85
C GLN A 509 6.91 -10.88 6.74
N THR A 510 7.10 -10.72 8.05
CA THR A 510 6.62 -11.66 9.08
C THR A 510 5.70 -10.92 10.05
N ILE A 511 4.48 -11.42 10.22
CA ILE A 511 3.40 -10.75 10.95
C ILE A 511 2.81 -11.70 12.00
N ASN A 512 2.19 -11.11 13.03
CA ASN A 512 1.33 -11.83 13.97
C ASN A 512 -0.14 -11.76 13.52
N ALA A 513 -0.88 -12.84 13.75
CA ALA A 513 -2.32 -12.90 13.48
C ALA A 513 -3.07 -13.36 14.72
N LYS A 514 -4.09 -12.60 15.11
CA LYS A 514 -5.02 -12.93 16.18
C LYS A 514 -6.25 -13.62 15.62
N PHE A 515 -6.54 -14.79 16.15
CA PHE A 515 -7.73 -15.57 15.88
C PHE A 515 -8.68 -15.43 17.06
N SER A 516 -9.97 -15.25 16.81
CA SER A 516 -10.97 -15.09 17.89
C SER A 516 -12.28 -15.73 17.52
N LEU A 517 -12.87 -16.43 18.48
CA LEU A 517 -14.25 -16.87 18.38
C LEU A 517 -15.18 -15.66 18.59
N ILE A 518 -15.99 -15.33 17.59
CA ILE A 518 -16.92 -14.20 17.60
C ILE A 518 -18.40 -14.62 17.64
N GLY A 519 -18.66 -15.92 17.61
CA GLY A 519 -19.99 -16.49 17.71
C GLY A 519 -19.97 -18.01 17.61
N GLY A 520 -21.04 -18.64 18.08
CA GLY A 520 -21.22 -20.08 18.05
C GLY A 520 -22.13 -20.51 19.20
N ASP A 521 -23.14 -21.33 18.90
CA ASP A 521 -24.07 -21.88 19.89
C ASP A 521 -24.30 -23.36 19.57
N LEU A 522 -23.34 -24.17 19.99
CA LEU A 522 -23.41 -25.61 19.80
C LEU A 522 -23.41 -26.33 21.16
N ASN A 523 -24.30 -27.33 21.27
CA ASN A 523 -24.40 -28.21 22.43
C ASN A 523 -23.36 -29.36 22.36
N ARG A 524 -22.16 -29.08 21.80
CA ARG A 524 -21.06 -30.05 21.65
C ARG A 524 -19.70 -29.36 21.75
N ALA A 525 -18.66 -30.10 22.11
CA ALA A 525 -17.30 -29.59 22.07
C ALA A 525 -16.81 -29.46 20.62
N ILE A 526 -16.09 -28.36 20.33
CA ILE A 526 -15.52 -28.08 19.02
C ILE A 526 -14.13 -27.54 19.22
N GLU A 527 -13.13 -28.18 18.62
CA GLU A 527 -11.81 -27.59 18.46
C GLU A 527 -11.70 -26.95 17.08
N VAL A 528 -11.13 -25.75 17.02
CA VAL A 528 -10.88 -25.03 15.77
C VAL A 528 -9.37 -24.93 15.59
N GLY A 529 -8.90 -25.14 14.37
CA GLY A 529 -7.49 -24.96 14.05
C GLY A 529 -7.26 -24.47 12.63
N ILE A 530 -5.99 -24.18 12.34
CA ILE A 530 -5.50 -23.80 11.02
C ILE A 530 -4.43 -24.77 10.54
N PHE A 531 -4.16 -24.77 9.25
CA PHE A 531 -3.02 -25.48 8.67
C PHE A 531 -2.56 -24.75 7.42
N GLU A 532 -1.28 -24.88 7.08
CA GLU A 532 -0.72 -24.29 5.86
C GLU A 532 -1.19 -25.04 4.61
N VAL A 533 -1.46 -24.30 3.53
CA VAL A 533 -1.77 -24.83 2.20
C VAL A 533 -0.85 -24.21 1.16
N ASP A 534 -0.48 -24.98 0.15
CA ASP A 534 0.56 -24.60 -0.81
C ASP A 534 0.01 -24.01 -2.12
N ASP A 535 -1.31 -24.11 -2.35
CA ASP A 535 -1.97 -23.49 -3.50
C ASP A 535 -3.36 -22.87 -3.20
N ASP A 536 -3.92 -22.22 -4.22
CA ASP A 536 -5.24 -21.58 -4.18
C ASP A 536 -6.42 -22.56 -4.12
N THR A 537 -6.17 -23.87 -4.17
CA THR A 537 -7.19 -24.92 -4.11
C THR A 537 -7.23 -25.62 -2.75
N GLY A 538 -6.28 -25.32 -1.85
CA GLY A 538 -6.10 -26.02 -0.59
C GLY A 538 -5.22 -27.27 -0.70
N GLY A 539 -4.46 -27.42 -1.79
CA GLY A 539 -3.51 -28.51 -1.96
C GLY A 539 -2.32 -28.40 -1.02
N ILE A 540 -1.70 -29.55 -0.71
CA ILE A 540 -0.52 -29.67 0.15
C ILE A 540 0.64 -30.27 -0.64
N ASP A 541 1.79 -29.62 -0.58
CA ASP A 541 3.11 -30.06 -1.04
C ASP A 541 3.91 -30.58 0.18
N ILE A 542 4.22 -31.87 0.17
CA ILE A 542 4.86 -32.54 1.30
C ILE A 542 6.39 -32.42 1.24
N ASP A 543 6.96 -32.30 0.04
CA ASP A 543 8.41 -32.30 -0.16
C ASP A 543 9.03 -30.94 -0.54
N GLY A 544 8.19 -29.94 -0.79
CA GLY A 544 8.56 -28.56 -1.05
C GLY A 544 9.13 -28.34 -2.46
N ASP A 545 8.84 -29.24 -3.41
CA ASP A 545 9.30 -29.12 -4.80
C ASP A 545 8.44 -28.16 -5.66
N GLY A 546 7.34 -27.64 -5.08
CA GLY A 546 6.37 -26.75 -5.72
C GLY A 546 5.26 -27.49 -6.46
N ILE A 547 5.13 -28.80 -6.28
CA ILE A 547 4.07 -29.64 -6.86
C ILE A 547 3.15 -30.12 -5.74
N ILE A 548 1.84 -29.97 -5.94
CA ILE A 548 0.84 -30.47 -5.00
C ILE A 548 0.79 -32.00 -5.03
N ASP A 549 1.14 -32.62 -3.90
CA ASP A 549 1.11 -34.06 -3.67
C ASP A 549 -0.29 -34.55 -3.28
N VAL A 550 -0.96 -33.81 -2.38
CA VAL A 550 -2.24 -34.22 -1.78
C VAL A 550 -3.26 -33.12 -1.98
N LYS A 551 -4.40 -33.47 -2.57
CA LYS A 551 -5.50 -32.55 -2.83
C LYS A 551 -6.62 -32.73 -1.81
N PRO A 552 -7.46 -31.70 -1.58
CA PRO A 552 -8.59 -31.78 -0.65
C PRO A 552 -9.48 -33.03 -0.80
N GLU A 553 -9.73 -33.47 -2.03
CA GLU A 553 -10.56 -34.64 -2.31
C GLU A 553 -9.87 -36.01 -2.10
N ASP A 554 -8.57 -36.04 -1.83
CA ASP A 554 -7.81 -37.28 -1.66
C ASP A 554 -8.07 -37.93 -0.30
N ALA A 555 -8.01 -39.26 -0.25
CA ALA A 555 -8.40 -40.04 0.93
C ALA A 555 -7.46 -39.85 2.15
N ASP A 556 -6.24 -39.38 1.92
CA ASP A 556 -5.22 -39.08 2.92
C ASP A 556 -5.14 -37.59 3.28
N TYR A 557 -5.91 -36.72 2.62
CA TYR A 557 -5.91 -35.28 2.88
C TYR A 557 -6.14 -34.95 4.35
N GLN A 558 -7.12 -35.58 5.00
CA GLN A 558 -7.40 -35.34 6.42
C GLN A 558 -6.16 -35.60 7.29
N SER A 559 -5.49 -36.74 7.12
CA SER A 559 -4.29 -37.05 7.91
C SER A 559 -3.12 -36.12 7.59
N THR A 560 -2.96 -35.73 6.33
CA THR A 560 -1.87 -34.84 5.89
C THR A 560 -2.08 -33.41 6.41
N ALA A 561 -3.29 -32.86 6.25
CA ALA A 561 -3.64 -31.54 6.73
C ALA A 561 -3.52 -31.45 8.27
N LEU A 562 -4.08 -32.42 9.00
CA LEU A 562 -4.02 -32.41 10.46
C LEU A 562 -2.60 -32.65 10.99
N SER A 563 -1.72 -33.34 10.27
CA SER A 563 -0.33 -33.50 10.69
C SER A 563 0.52 -32.22 10.62
N ARG A 564 0.00 -31.17 9.95
CA ARG A 564 0.60 -29.84 9.84
C ARG A 564 -0.29 -28.77 10.50
N ALA A 565 -1.28 -29.20 11.27
CA ALA A 565 -2.25 -28.31 11.87
C ALA A 565 -1.70 -27.64 13.12
N ARG A 566 -2.19 -26.41 13.35
CA ARG A 566 -2.02 -25.64 14.56
C ARG A 566 -3.42 -25.45 15.17
N PRO A 567 -3.79 -26.23 16.20
CA PRO A 567 -5.01 -26.00 16.96
C PRO A 567 -5.00 -24.58 17.54
N LEU A 568 -6.15 -23.91 17.56
CA LEU A 568 -6.27 -22.53 18.03
C LEU A 568 -6.92 -22.45 19.42
N PHE A 569 -8.12 -23.01 19.52
CA PHE A 569 -8.95 -22.97 20.72
C PHE A 569 -10.13 -23.94 20.58
N ALA A 570 -10.78 -24.22 21.70
CA ALA A 570 -11.99 -25.01 21.74
C ALA A 570 -13.18 -24.24 22.33
N GLN A 571 -14.38 -24.55 21.82
CA GLN A 571 -15.65 -24.14 22.42
C GLN A 571 -16.29 -25.37 23.08
N LEU A 572 -16.57 -25.28 24.39
CA LEU A 572 -17.29 -26.32 25.13
C LEU A 572 -18.83 -26.09 25.10
N PRO A 573 -19.65 -27.13 25.30
CA PRO A 573 -21.10 -26.99 25.35
C PRO A 573 -21.58 -25.98 26.38
N GLY A 574 -22.66 -25.26 26.06
CA GLY A 574 -23.23 -24.26 26.97
C GLY A 574 -22.43 -22.96 27.09
N ASN A 575 -21.38 -22.80 26.26
CA ASN A 575 -20.57 -21.58 26.15
C ASN A 575 -19.96 -21.14 27.50
N VAL A 576 -19.41 -22.11 28.25
CA VAL A 576 -18.81 -21.89 29.58
C VAL A 576 -17.68 -20.84 29.52
N PHE A 577 -17.02 -20.69 28.37
CA PHE A 577 -16.01 -19.68 28.07
C PHE A 577 -16.36 -18.92 26.78
N PRO A 578 -16.98 -17.72 26.89
CA PRO A 578 -17.37 -16.97 25.72
C PRO A 578 -16.15 -16.27 25.09
N ASN A 579 -15.95 -16.51 23.79
CA ASN A 579 -14.99 -15.83 22.92
C ASN A 579 -13.50 -16.12 23.19
N PRO A 580 -13.05 -17.40 23.20
CA PRO A 580 -11.63 -17.71 23.20
C PRO A 580 -10.90 -17.04 22.03
N SER A 581 -9.63 -16.69 22.25
CA SER A 581 -8.78 -16.09 21.23
C SER A 581 -7.33 -16.51 21.42
N GLN A 582 -6.59 -16.55 20.32
CA GLN A 582 -5.16 -16.83 20.32
C GLN A 582 -4.46 -15.92 19.30
N THR A 583 -3.34 -15.34 19.69
CA THR A 583 -2.41 -14.69 18.77
C THR A 583 -1.36 -15.70 18.36
N LEU A 584 -1.00 -15.75 17.08
CA LEU A 584 0.05 -16.60 16.55
C LEU A 584 1.05 -15.73 15.78
N SER A 585 2.33 -16.03 15.90
CA SER A 585 3.40 -15.33 15.18
C SER A 585 3.89 -16.10 13.96
N GLY A 586 4.68 -15.42 13.13
CA GLY A 586 5.46 -16.05 12.06
C GLY A 586 4.76 -16.21 10.71
N PHE A 587 3.66 -15.50 10.46
CA PHE A 587 2.98 -15.57 9.15
C PHE A 587 3.73 -14.75 8.09
N SER A 588 4.08 -15.37 6.97
CA SER A 588 4.75 -14.67 5.86
C SER A 588 3.74 -13.99 4.92
N GLY A 589 4.14 -12.89 4.26
CA GLY A 589 3.31 -12.16 3.30
C GLY A 589 2.91 -12.90 2.02
N ASN A 590 3.12 -14.21 1.94
CA ASN A 590 2.62 -15.05 0.85
C ASN A 590 2.01 -16.36 1.37
N GLN A 591 1.95 -16.52 2.69
CA GLN A 591 1.45 -17.74 3.31
C GLN A 591 -0.04 -17.88 3.07
N ARG A 592 -0.49 -19.11 2.90
CA ARG A 592 -1.90 -19.45 2.82
C ARG A 592 -2.25 -20.42 3.94
N ILE A 593 -3.42 -20.20 4.53
CA ILE A 593 -3.95 -21.07 5.57
C ILE A 593 -5.34 -21.59 5.21
N GLY A 594 -5.58 -22.86 5.52
CA GLY A 594 -6.90 -23.46 5.61
C GLY A 594 -7.36 -23.53 7.07
N PHE A 595 -8.66 -23.72 7.27
CA PHE A 595 -9.26 -23.90 8.59
C PHE A 595 -9.91 -25.28 8.69
N TYR A 596 -9.98 -25.80 9.90
CA TYR A 596 -10.75 -27.00 10.21
C TYR A 596 -11.41 -26.90 11.58
N ALA A 597 -12.43 -27.71 11.78
CA ALA A 597 -13.07 -27.94 13.06
C ALA A 597 -13.14 -29.44 13.36
N VAL A 598 -12.85 -29.82 14.59
CA VAL A 598 -13.03 -31.19 15.09
C VAL A 598 -14.20 -31.21 16.05
N LEU A 599 -15.17 -32.09 15.80
CA LEU A 599 -16.40 -32.19 16.59
C LEU A 599 -16.31 -33.33 17.62
N ASN A 600 -16.60 -33.04 18.89
CA ASN A 600 -16.54 -33.98 20.02
C ASN A 600 -15.18 -34.70 20.16
N ASN A 601 -14.09 -34.05 19.78
CA ASN A 601 -12.73 -34.59 19.85
C ASN A 601 -11.70 -33.47 19.68
N SER A 602 -10.43 -33.79 19.91
CA SER A 602 -9.28 -32.93 19.60
C SER A 602 -8.59 -33.38 18.31
N THR A 603 -7.75 -32.53 17.74
CA THR A 603 -6.90 -32.80 16.57
C THR A 603 -6.00 -34.01 16.83
N GLU A 604 -5.36 -34.06 17.99
CA GLU A 604 -4.52 -35.18 18.40
C GLU A 604 -5.34 -36.47 18.55
N GLY A 605 -6.54 -36.36 19.12
CA GLY A 605 -7.51 -37.45 19.19
C GLY A 605 -7.83 -38.06 17.82
N ILE A 606 -7.94 -37.25 16.76
CA ILE A 606 -8.16 -37.73 15.39
C ILE A 606 -6.92 -38.40 14.79
N LEU A 607 -5.73 -37.79 14.94
CA LEU A 607 -4.47 -38.29 14.35
C LEU A 607 -4.07 -39.68 14.90
N SER A 608 -4.49 -39.99 16.12
CA SER A 608 -4.17 -41.23 16.84
C SER A 608 -4.69 -42.55 16.21
N ARG A 609 -5.72 -42.50 15.35
CA ARG A 609 -6.37 -43.65 14.69
C ARG A 609 -6.68 -44.86 15.59
N ILE A 610 -7.07 -44.66 16.86
CA ILE A 610 -7.71 -45.69 17.67
C ILE A 610 -9.22 -45.44 17.72
N THR A 611 -9.95 -46.30 17.03
CA THR A 611 -11.42 -46.33 16.97
C THR A 611 -12.03 -46.49 18.35
N LEU A 612 -12.84 -45.51 18.78
CA LEU A 612 -13.94 -45.72 19.71
C LEU A 612 -14.89 -46.77 19.11
N ASP A 613 -14.70 -48.05 19.44
CA ASP A 613 -15.67 -49.12 19.18
C ASP A 613 -16.73 -49.19 20.31
N SER A 614 -17.03 -48.03 20.89
CA SER A 614 -18.14 -47.85 21.81
C SER A 614 -19.39 -47.59 20.97
N GLN A 615 -20.39 -48.49 21.06
CA GLN A 615 -21.67 -48.32 20.34
C GLN A 615 -22.47 -47.08 20.77
N ASN A 616 -21.96 -46.30 21.72
CA ASN A 616 -22.59 -45.11 22.28
C ASN A 616 -21.75 -43.82 22.12
N ALA A 617 -20.53 -43.87 21.59
CA ALA A 617 -19.73 -42.66 21.38
C ALA A 617 -20.35 -41.79 20.26
N PRO A 618 -20.39 -40.46 20.41
CA PRO A 618 -20.68 -39.57 19.28
C PRO A 618 -19.71 -39.87 18.14
N LYS A 619 -20.17 -39.78 16.89
CA LYS A 619 -19.22 -39.81 15.76
C LYS A 619 -18.39 -38.52 15.82
N SER A 620 -17.08 -38.65 16.04
CA SER A 620 -16.16 -37.55 15.79
C SER A 620 -16.07 -37.30 14.28
N GLU A 621 -16.11 -36.03 13.89
CA GLU A 621 -16.07 -35.60 12.50
C GLU A 621 -15.10 -34.42 12.37
N VAL A 622 -14.33 -34.42 11.29
CA VAL A 622 -13.46 -33.30 10.91
C VAL A 622 -14.14 -32.58 9.77
N VAL A 623 -14.38 -31.29 9.95
CA VAL A 623 -14.95 -30.41 8.94
C VAL A 623 -13.87 -29.43 8.51
N PHE A 624 -13.45 -29.50 7.25
CA PHE A 624 -12.51 -28.52 6.69
C PHE A 624 -13.26 -27.32 6.16
N ALA A 625 -12.69 -26.11 6.17
CA ALA A 625 -13.31 -24.98 5.47
C ALA A 625 -13.45 -25.26 3.96
N THR A 626 -12.47 -25.96 3.38
CA THR A 626 -12.39 -26.24 1.95
C THR A 626 -13.50 -27.20 1.48
N PRO A 627 -14.41 -26.78 0.58
CA PRO A 627 -15.59 -27.59 0.24
C PRO A 627 -15.26 -28.96 -0.38
N SER A 628 -14.20 -29.04 -1.19
CA SER A 628 -13.77 -30.30 -1.82
C SER A 628 -13.31 -31.35 -0.81
N ALA A 629 -12.83 -30.93 0.38
CA ALA A 629 -12.49 -31.85 1.46
C ALA A 629 -13.71 -32.41 2.20
N ASN A 630 -14.90 -31.83 2.02
CA ASN A 630 -16.15 -32.28 2.66
C ASN A 630 -17.15 -32.88 1.67
N ASN A 631 -16.68 -33.62 0.66
CA ASN A 631 -17.52 -34.18 -0.41
C ASN A 631 -18.35 -33.12 -1.16
N GLY A 632 -17.88 -31.87 -1.21
CA GLY A 632 -18.54 -30.75 -1.89
C GLY A 632 -19.55 -29.99 -1.04
N LEU A 633 -19.74 -30.33 0.23
CA LEU A 633 -20.47 -29.49 1.17
C LEU A 633 -19.61 -28.27 1.50
N ASN A 634 -20.18 -27.07 1.38
CA ASN A 634 -19.48 -25.83 1.71
C ASN A 634 -19.87 -25.38 3.13
N PRO A 635 -18.99 -25.51 4.11
CA PRO A 635 -19.29 -25.11 5.48
C PRO A 635 -19.11 -23.61 5.71
N VAL A 636 -18.56 -22.82 4.77
CA VAL A 636 -18.35 -21.38 4.96
C VAL A 636 -19.35 -20.58 4.12
N GLY A 637 -20.10 -19.69 4.77
CA GLY A 637 -21.17 -18.92 4.12
C GLY A 637 -20.88 -17.44 4.01
N ASN A 638 -20.71 -16.77 5.15
CA ASN A 638 -20.48 -15.32 5.19
C ASN A 638 -19.02 -15.01 5.45
N VAL A 639 -18.50 -14.07 4.64
CA VAL A 639 -17.15 -13.52 4.75
C VAL A 639 -17.26 -12.01 4.79
N SER A 640 -16.57 -11.38 5.73
CA SER A 640 -16.53 -9.93 5.89
C SER A 640 -15.11 -9.44 6.06
N GLY A 641 -14.79 -8.28 5.51
CA GLY A 641 -13.44 -7.70 5.63
C GLY A 641 -12.41 -8.26 4.64
N ASN A 642 -12.84 -8.95 3.58
CA ASN A 642 -11.92 -9.41 2.53
C ASN A 642 -11.13 -8.24 1.92
N GLY A 643 -9.81 -8.42 1.76
CA GLY A 643 -8.88 -7.39 1.31
C GLY A 643 -8.49 -6.38 2.39
N SER A 644 -8.79 -6.65 3.66
CA SER A 644 -8.43 -5.81 4.81
C SER A 644 -7.54 -6.58 5.80
N SER A 645 -7.04 -5.91 6.83
CA SER A 645 -6.27 -6.55 7.91
C SER A 645 -7.14 -7.37 8.87
N GLN A 646 -8.46 -7.39 8.69
CA GLN A 646 -9.40 -8.13 9.51
C GLN A 646 -10.38 -8.93 8.64
N LEU A 647 -10.60 -10.19 8.98
CA LEU A 647 -11.49 -11.08 8.25
C LEU A 647 -12.42 -11.79 9.24
N GLY A 648 -13.72 -11.77 8.97
CA GLY A 648 -14.71 -12.55 9.71
C GLY A 648 -15.31 -13.66 8.85
N LEU A 649 -15.32 -14.89 9.37
CA LEU A 649 -15.82 -16.11 8.73
C LEU A 649 -16.97 -16.71 9.54
N SER A 650 -17.98 -17.22 8.86
CA SER A 650 -19.14 -17.87 9.47
C SER A 650 -19.32 -19.27 8.91
N PHE A 651 -19.38 -20.25 9.82
CA PHE A 651 -19.40 -21.67 9.52
C PHE A 651 -20.75 -22.32 9.83
N ASP A 652 -21.13 -23.28 9.00
CA ASP A 652 -22.14 -24.31 9.25
C ASP A 652 -21.39 -25.64 9.45
N LEU A 653 -21.54 -26.22 10.65
CA LEU A 653 -20.88 -27.46 11.06
C LEU A 653 -21.90 -28.60 11.19
N SER A 654 -23.15 -28.38 10.78
CA SER A 654 -24.22 -29.36 10.82
C SER A 654 -24.21 -30.28 9.58
N ASP A 655 -24.64 -31.53 9.75
CA ASP A 655 -24.81 -32.51 8.67
C ASP A 655 -26.12 -32.30 7.88
N GLU A 656 -26.98 -31.40 8.36
CA GLU A 656 -28.17 -30.97 7.66
C GLU A 656 -27.76 -29.93 6.60
N ASN A 657 -28.33 -30.01 5.39
CA ASN A 657 -28.11 -29.03 4.31
C ASN A 657 -28.72 -27.65 4.66
N GLY A 658 -28.48 -27.14 5.86
CA GLY A 658 -28.83 -25.81 6.30
C GLY A 658 -27.96 -24.78 5.58
N GLU A 659 -28.51 -23.59 5.37
CA GLU A 659 -27.70 -22.40 5.08
C GLU A 659 -27.52 -21.59 6.38
N ASN A 660 -27.37 -22.29 7.52
CA ASN A 660 -27.35 -21.68 8.84
C ASN A 660 -25.91 -21.58 9.35
N PHE A 661 -25.18 -20.60 8.84
CA PHE A 661 -23.78 -20.32 9.18
C PHE A 661 -23.61 -19.65 10.55
N ASN A 662 -24.32 -20.11 11.57
CA ASN A 662 -24.27 -19.55 12.94
C ASN A 662 -23.66 -20.53 13.94
N ASP A 663 -23.17 -21.67 13.46
CA ASP A 663 -22.62 -22.73 14.30
C ASP A 663 -21.28 -22.30 14.90
N LEU A 664 -20.45 -21.62 14.11
CA LEU A 664 -19.16 -21.07 14.53
C LEU A 664 -18.85 -19.79 13.75
N GLY A 665 -18.42 -18.74 14.45
CA GLY A 665 -17.93 -17.49 13.88
C GLY A 665 -16.48 -17.27 14.26
N LEU A 666 -15.59 -17.13 13.28
CA LEU A 666 -14.17 -16.91 13.47
C LEU A 666 -13.76 -15.53 12.95
N ALA A 667 -13.02 -14.77 13.74
CA ALA A 667 -12.34 -13.57 13.30
C ALA A 667 -10.84 -13.80 13.22
N ILE A 668 -10.20 -13.19 12.22
CA ILE A 668 -8.76 -13.15 12.00
C ILE A 668 -8.37 -11.68 11.91
N GLU A 669 -7.35 -11.27 12.65
CA GLU A 669 -6.85 -9.90 12.65
C GLU A 669 -5.32 -9.92 12.56
N VAL A 670 -4.77 -9.31 11.51
CA VAL A 670 -3.35 -8.99 11.45
C VAL A 670 -3.03 -7.95 12.52
N THR A 671 -2.06 -8.26 13.38
CA THR A 671 -1.80 -7.49 14.60
C THR A 671 -0.29 -7.34 14.86
N GLU A 672 0.07 -6.29 15.60
CA GLU A 672 1.39 -6.12 16.22
C GLU A 672 1.40 -6.63 17.68
N GLU A 673 0.27 -7.12 18.18
CA GLU A 673 0.21 -7.80 19.48
C GLU A 673 1.16 -9.00 19.44
N GLU A 674 2.12 -9.04 20.36
CA GLU A 674 2.96 -10.21 20.56
C GLU A 674 2.12 -11.42 20.95
N SER A 675 2.64 -12.61 20.67
CA SER A 675 1.91 -13.81 21.07
C SER A 675 1.73 -13.89 22.58
N ALA A 676 0.69 -14.61 23.01
CA ALA A 676 0.46 -14.84 24.44
C ALA A 676 1.67 -15.54 25.06
N LEU A 677 1.91 -15.27 26.34
CA LEU A 677 3.08 -15.72 27.11
C LEU A 677 3.24 -17.25 27.26
N ASN A 678 2.42 -18.08 26.57
CA ASN A 678 2.53 -19.53 26.55
C ASN A 678 3.08 -20.02 25.19
N PRO A 679 4.40 -20.01 24.98
CA PRO A 679 5.02 -20.33 23.69
C PRO A 679 4.76 -21.76 23.21
N SER A 680 4.34 -22.68 24.09
CA SER A 680 3.97 -24.06 23.70
C SER A 680 2.64 -24.18 22.97
N LEU A 681 1.79 -23.15 23.00
CA LEU A 681 0.60 -23.10 22.15
C LEU A 681 0.87 -22.42 20.80
N ASP A 682 2.02 -21.75 20.64
CA ASP A 682 2.36 -20.99 19.43
C ASP A 682 2.92 -21.86 18.31
N ASP A 683 3.70 -22.90 18.64
CA ASP A 683 4.37 -23.74 17.65
C ASP A 683 3.51 -24.89 17.14
N GLY A 684 2.36 -25.17 17.77
CA GLY A 684 1.51 -26.32 17.44
C GLY A 684 2.21 -27.67 17.68
N GLU A 685 3.40 -27.69 18.29
CA GLU A 685 4.20 -28.88 18.55
C GLU A 685 4.09 -29.37 20.00
N LEU A 686 3.65 -28.51 20.93
CA LEU A 686 3.76 -28.76 22.39
C LEU A 686 2.43 -28.97 23.15
N GLY A 687 1.29 -29.13 22.47
CA GLY A 687 0.01 -29.52 23.10
C GLY A 687 -0.48 -28.58 24.22
N GLU A 688 -1.28 -29.10 25.17
CA GLU A 688 -1.80 -28.38 26.35
C GLU A 688 -0.74 -28.14 27.45
N THR A 689 0.55 -28.22 27.10
CA THR A 689 1.65 -28.00 28.03
C THR A 689 1.99 -26.51 28.19
N LEU A 690 2.66 -26.18 29.30
CA LEU A 690 3.10 -24.83 29.61
C LEU A 690 4.63 -24.79 29.73
N ASP A 691 5.29 -24.30 28.68
CA ASP A 691 6.74 -24.12 28.64
C ASP A 691 7.18 -22.80 29.30
N LEU A 692 7.57 -22.86 30.57
CA LEU A 692 8.00 -21.69 31.34
C LEU A 692 9.51 -21.41 31.23
N ARG A 693 10.24 -22.05 30.30
CA ARG A 693 11.71 -22.02 30.28
C ARG A 693 12.30 -20.69 29.81
N ASN A 694 11.59 -19.95 28.95
CA ASN A 694 12.06 -18.71 28.31
C ASN A 694 11.03 -17.56 28.41
N ILE A 695 10.15 -17.59 29.42
CA ILE A 695 9.09 -16.58 29.54
C ILE A 695 9.66 -15.28 30.10
N ASP A 696 9.34 -14.20 29.39
CA ASP A 696 9.39 -12.81 29.85
C ASP A 696 7.94 -12.33 30.03
N VAL A 697 7.45 -12.36 31.26
CA VAL A 697 6.07 -11.97 31.61
C VAL A 697 5.86 -10.46 31.47
N ASN A 698 6.93 -9.68 31.48
CA ASN A 698 6.87 -8.24 31.65
C ASN A 698 7.19 -7.47 30.34
N GLY A 699 7.71 -8.16 29.32
CA GLY A 699 7.95 -7.67 27.97
C GLY A 699 9.18 -6.77 27.86
N ASP A 700 10.20 -6.99 28.69
CA ASP A 700 11.47 -6.25 28.68
C ASP A 700 12.64 -7.00 28.02
N ASP A 701 12.36 -8.11 27.32
CA ASP A 701 13.31 -9.06 26.72
C ASP A 701 14.23 -9.73 27.75
N ILE A 702 13.81 -9.80 29.02
CA ILE A 702 14.56 -10.45 30.10
C ILE A 702 13.71 -11.58 30.69
N VAL A 703 14.26 -12.80 30.64
CA VAL A 703 13.64 -13.97 31.27
C VAL A 703 13.53 -13.75 32.79
N ASP A 704 12.33 -13.94 33.34
CA ASP A 704 12.03 -13.67 34.74
C ASP A 704 12.64 -14.71 35.70
N ASP A 705 13.22 -14.22 36.81
CA ASP A 705 13.87 -15.06 37.84
C ASP A 705 12.86 -15.86 38.69
N ASN A 706 11.62 -15.37 38.83
CA ASN A 706 10.56 -16.08 39.55
C ASN A 706 9.25 -15.91 38.80
N ILE A 707 8.48 -17.01 38.72
CA ILE A 707 7.16 -17.01 38.10
C ILE A 707 6.16 -17.52 39.13
N VAL A 708 5.08 -16.77 39.37
CA VAL A 708 3.96 -17.20 40.22
C VAL A 708 2.90 -17.83 39.34
N VAL A 709 2.80 -19.16 39.34
CA VAL A 709 1.73 -19.90 38.65
C VAL A 709 0.51 -19.98 39.55
N GLN A 710 -0.57 -19.31 39.15
CA GLN A 710 -1.90 -19.43 39.74
C GLN A 710 -2.68 -20.50 38.99
N PHE A 711 -3.25 -21.44 39.72
CA PHE A 711 -4.01 -22.55 39.17
C PHE A 711 -5.38 -22.61 39.82
N THR A 712 -6.42 -22.57 39.00
CA THR A 712 -7.81 -22.60 39.47
C THR A 712 -8.55 -23.71 38.74
N VAL A 713 -9.17 -24.62 39.47
CA VAL A 713 -9.96 -25.74 38.97
C VAL A 713 -11.42 -25.53 39.37
N ASN A 714 -12.32 -25.68 38.41
CA ASN A 714 -13.76 -25.76 38.62
C ASN A 714 -14.24 -27.13 38.14
N ALA A 715 -14.61 -28.01 39.05
CA ALA A 715 -15.15 -29.33 38.73
C ALA A 715 -16.68 -29.29 38.64
N ASP A 716 -17.24 -29.94 37.62
CA ASP A 716 -18.68 -30.15 37.41
C ASP A 716 -19.03 -31.63 37.06
N GLY A 717 -18.02 -32.52 37.09
CA GLY A 717 -18.17 -33.95 36.82
C GLY A 717 -18.86 -34.75 37.93
N VAL A 718 -19.20 -36.00 37.60
CA VAL A 718 -19.82 -36.98 38.51
C VAL A 718 -18.81 -37.51 39.53
N TYR A 719 -17.54 -37.66 39.13
CA TYR A 719 -16.46 -38.11 40.00
C TYR A 719 -15.85 -36.98 40.82
N ASP A 720 -15.34 -37.34 42.00
CA ASP A 720 -14.48 -36.45 42.77
C ASP A 720 -13.08 -36.55 42.16
N ASN A 721 -12.83 -35.76 41.11
CA ASN A 721 -11.58 -35.78 40.35
C ASN A 721 -10.48 -34.97 41.04
N PHE A 722 -9.23 -35.42 40.93
CA PHE A 722 -8.07 -34.57 41.23
C PHE A 722 -7.49 -34.01 39.94
N VAL A 723 -7.39 -32.69 39.81
CA VAL A 723 -6.78 -32.03 38.64
C VAL A 723 -5.54 -31.27 39.08
N GLY A 724 -4.43 -31.42 38.35
CA GLY A 724 -3.15 -30.81 38.72
C GLY A 724 -2.18 -30.61 37.57
N LEU A 725 -1.01 -30.06 37.92
CA LEU A 725 0.14 -29.87 37.04
C LEU A 725 1.32 -30.65 37.59
N TYR A 726 2.11 -31.28 36.72
CA TYR A 726 3.39 -31.93 37.06
C TYR A 726 4.54 -31.40 36.20
N GLU A 727 5.77 -31.63 36.66
CA GLU A 727 6.99 -31.21 35.95
C GLU A 727 7.48 -32.29 34.98
N ALA A 728 7.63 -31.91 33.71
CA ALA A 728 8.29 -32.69 32.66
C ALA A 728 9.75 -32.24 32.44
N ASP A 729 10.58 -33.18 31.99
CA ASP A 729 12.01 -32.97 31.68
C ASP A 729 12.23 -32.31 30.31
N ASP A 730 11.35 -32.58 29.34
CA ASP A 730 11.44 -32.12 27.96
C ASP A 730 10.06 -31.92 27.30
N GLU A 731 10.07 -31.31 26.12
CA GLU A 731 8.91 -31.05 25.25
C GLU A 731 8.07 -32.29 24.90
N ARG A 732 8.57 -33.50 25.11
CA ARG A 732 7.85 -34.75 24.82
C ARG A 732 7.18 -35.33 26.08
N GLY A 733 7.07 -34.52 27.14
CA GLY A 733 6.47 -34.91 28.41
C GLY A 733 7.30 -35.91 29.22
N ALA A 734 8.55 -36.20 28.86
CA ALA A 734 9.31 -37.25 29.57
C ALA A 734 9.51 -36.89 31.06
N VAL A 735 9.42 -37.89 31.95
CA VAL A 735 9.63 -37.69 33.40
C VAL A 735 10.70 -38.65 33.92
N ALA A 736 11.76 -38.11 34.53
CA ALA A 736 12.95 -38.87 34.91
C ALA A 736 13.56 -39.69 33.75
N GLY A 737 13.46 -39.16 32.52
CA GLY A 737 13.86 -39.86 31.29
C GLY A 737 12.94 -41.04 30.88
N ILE A 738 11.75 -41.15 31.48
CA ILE A 738 10.71 -42.12 31.12
C ILE A 738 9.75 -41.42 30.16
N ALA A 739 9.58 -41.97 28.95
CA ALA A 739 8.64 -41.42 27.97
C ALA A 739 7.18 -41.71 28.38
N PRO A 740 6.22 -40.86 27.97
CA PRO A 740 4.78 -41.13 28.11
C PRO A 740 4.41 -42.55 27.67
N GLY A 741 3.55 -43.21 28.45
CA GLY A 741 3.09 -44.58 28.20
C GLY A 741 4.06 -45.71 28.57
N ALA A 742 5.32 -45.40 28.90
CA ALA A 742 6.25 -46.43 29.37
C ALA A 742 5.97 -46.87 30.82
N ASP A 743 6.35 -48.11 31.16
CA ASP A 743 6.17 -48.66 32.51
C ASP A 743 6.75 -47.71 33.59
N GLY A 744 5.89 -47.30 34.52
CA GLY A 744 6.25 -46.42 35.63
C GLY A 744 6.18 -44.92 35.34
N TYR A 745 5.86 -44.51 34.10
CA TYR A 745 5.65 -43.11 33.72
C TYR A 745 4.62 -42.43 34.62
N ALA A 746 3.40 -42.95 34.67
CA ALA A 746 2.28 -42.33 35.36
C ALA A 746 2.59 -42.09 36.85
N ALA A 747 3.13 -43.11 37.55
CA ALA A 747 3.51 -42.93 38.96
C ALA A 747 4.62 -41.88 39.16
N GLU A 748 5.55 -41.73 38.23
CA GLU A 748 6.61 -40.74 38.35
C GLU A 748 6.11 -39.31 38.05
N ALA A 749 5.27 -39.15 37.04
CA ALA A 749 4.59 -37.88 36.74
C ALA A 749 3.79 -37.39 37.96
N ILE A 750 2.97 -38.25 38.57
CA ILE A 750 2.17 -37.92 39.76
C ILE A 750 3.04 -37.57 40.99
N ARG A 751 4.23 -38.18 41.14
CA ARG A 751 5.19 -37.83 42.21
C ARG A 751 5.80 -36.45 42.02
N ARG A 752 5.93 -36.01 40.76
CA ARG A 752 6.46 -34.70 40.36
C ARG A 752 5.39 -33.62 40.26
N ARG A 753 4.19 -33.87 40.78
CA ARG A 753 3.13 -32.85 40.86
C ARG A 753 3.65 -31.58 41.55
N VAL A 754 3.26 -30.44 41.00
CA VAL A 754 3.63 -29.11 41.49
C VAL A 754 2.47 -28.51 42.28
N ILE A 755 1.28 -28.54 41.69
CA ILE A 755 0.04 -28.01 42.27
C ILE A 755 -1.16 -28.83 41.76
N GLY A 756 -2.25 -28.88 42.52
CA GLY A 756 -3.48 -29.54 42.11
C GLY A 756 -4.53 -29.56 43.21
N PHE A 757 -5.77 -29.83 42.82
CA PHE A 757 -6.94 -29.77 43.69
C PHE A 757 -7.84 -30.98 43.47
N GLN A 758 -8.37 -31.47 44.59
CA GLN A 758 -9.46 -32.42 44.62
C GLN A 758 -10.77 -31.64 44.45
N GLY A 759 -11.55 -31.92 43.42
CA GLY A 759 -12.71 -31.14 43.02
C GLY A 759 -12.34 -29.68 42.70
N SER A 760 -13.26 -28.74 42.95
CA SER A 760 -13.00 -27.32 42.72
C SER A 760 -12.04 -26.72 43.76
N GLY A 761 -11.07 -25.92 43.30
CA GLY A 761 -10.07 -25.28 44.14
C GLY A 761 -9.29 -24.21 43.41
N SER A 762 -8.58 -23.36 44.16
CA SER A 762 -7.69 -22.35 43.60
C SER A 762 -6.50 -22.12 44.52
N GLY A 763 -5.33 -21.90 43.93
CA GLY A 763 -4.11 -21.58 44.66
C GLY A 763 -3.01 -21.13 43.73
N SER A 764 -1.84 -20.88 44.30
CA SER A 764 -0.67 -20.45 43.55
C SER A 764 0.60 -21.12 44.07
N VAL A 765 1.57 -21.26 43.17
CA VAL A 765 2.90 -21.77 43.44
C VAL A 765 3.92 -20.80 42.84
N THR A 766 4.91 -20.40 43.63
CA THR A 766 6.04 -19.62 43.13
C THR A 766 7.13 -20.59 42.69
N LEU A 767 7.53 -20.48 41.44
CA LEU A 767 8.64 -21.21 40.85
C LEU A 767 9.85 -20.27 40.82
N SER A 768 10.95 -20.64 41.50
CA SER A 768 12.16 -19.82 41.62
C SER A 768 13.31 -20.34 40.76
N GLY A 769 14.05 -19.41 40.15
CA GLY A 769 15.09 -19.66 39.14
C GLY A 769 16.25 -20.60 39.50
N ASN A 770 16.31 -21.70 38.73
CA ASN A 770 17.46 -22.41 38.16
C ASN A 770 17.01 -23.76 37.56
N ASP A 771 15.77 -24.16 37.83
CA ASP A 771 15.15 -25.30 37.18
C ASP A 771 14.21 -24.79 36.08
N ARG A 772 14.56 -25.07 34.83
CA ARG A 772 13.71 -24.94 33.65
C ARG A 772 12.49 -25.85 33.83
N LYS A 773 11.25 -25.31 33.88
CA LYS A 773 10.04 -26.10 34.14
C LYS A 773 9.12 -26.11 32.93
N ILE A 774 8.83 -27.30 32.41
CA ILE A 774 7.65 -27.57 31.59
C ILE A 774 6.59 -28.11 32.54
N LEU A 775 5.43 -27.46 32.60
CA LEU A 775 4.31 -27.93 33.38
C LEU A 775 3.30 -28.61 32.47
N VAL A 776 2.89 -29.82 32.85
CA VAL A 776 1.95 -30.63 32.07
C VAL A 776 0.71 -30.92 32.93
N PRO A 777 -0.51 -30.75 32.39
CA PRO A 777 -1.74 -31.04 33.11
C PRO A 777 -2.01 -32.54 33.24
N PHE A 778 -2.74 -32.91 34.29
CA PHE A 778 -3.24 -34.26 34.49
C PHE A 778 -4.52 -34.25 35.32
N MET A 779 -5.29 -35.33 35.21
CA MET A 779 -6.44 -35.65 36.04
C MET A 779 -6.26 -37.04 36.68
N ILE A 780 -6.79 -37.25 37.89
CA ILE A 780 -7.02 -38.58 38.47
C ILE A 780 -8.53 -38.70 38.70
N ALA A 781 -9.13 -39.68 38.03
CA ALA A 781 -10.57 -39.93 38.10
C ALA A 781 -10.96 -40.61 39.43
N ASP A 782 -11.96 -40.05 40.12
CA ASP A 782 -12.52 -40.54 41.41
C ASP A 782 -11.44 -40.91 42.45
N GLY A 783 -10.37 -40.13 42.55
CA GLY A 783 -9.24 -40.48 43.39
C GLY A 783 -8.23 -39.36 43.61
N THR A 784 -7.31 -39.59 44.54
CA THR A 784 -6.23 -38.66 44.89
C THR A 784 -4.87 -39.17 44.38
N PRO A 785 -3.84 -38.32 44.31
CA PRO A 785 -2.47 -38.75 44.04
C PRO A 785 -2.00 -39.87 44.97
N GLU A 786 -2.36 -39.79 46.26
CA GLU A 786 -1.97 -40.78 47.25
C GLU A 786 -2.67 -42.13 47.05
N SER A 787 -3.96 -42.16 46.67
CA SER A 787 -4.64 -43.42 46.35
C SER A 787 -4.15 -44.01 45.04
N PHE A 788 -3.91 -43.19 44.01
CA PHE A 788 -3.32 -43.65 42.75
C PHE A 788 -1.94 -44.32 42.96
N LEU A 789 -1.06 -43.67 43.72
CA LEU A 789 0.28 -44.20 44.01
C LEU A 789 0.28 -45.44 44.91
N ALA A 790 -0.82 -45.72 45.62
CA ALA A 790 -0.98 -46.92 46.43
C ALA A 790 -1.57 -48.09 45.63
N ASP A 791 -2.58 -47.79 44.81
CA ASP A 791 -3.49 -48.80 44.27
C ASP A 791 -3.30 -49.04 42.76
N ASN A 792 -2.76 -48.07 42.00
CA ASN A 792 -2.66 -48.17 40.53
C ASN A 792 -1.40 -47.50 39.91
N VAL A 793 -0.21 -47.79 40.42
CA VAL A 793 1.06 -47.16 39.96
C VAL A 793 1.41 -47.32 38.47
N ASN A 794 0.83 -48.32 37.79
CA ASN A 794 1.08 -48.58 36.37
C ASN A 794 -0.05 -48.06 35.47
N ASN A 795 -1.02 -47.34 36.03
CA ASN A 795 -2.21 -46.88 35.30
C ASN A 795 -2.96 -48.02 34.58
N ASP A 796 -3.09 -49.17 35.24
CA ASP A 796 -3.77 -50.35 34.69
C ASP A 796 -5.29 -50.06 34.63
N PRO A 797 -5.94 -50.19 33.45
CA PRO A 797 -7.36 -49.89 33.28
C PRO A 797 -8.29 -50.83 34.06
N THR A 798 -7.77 -51.92 34.63
CA THR A 798 -8.54 -52.87 35.44
C THR A 798 -8.51 -52.54 36.95
N LEU A 799 -7.73 -51.53 37.34
CA LEU A 799 -7.58 -51.04 38.71
C LEU A 799 -8.05 -49.58 38.80
N GLY A 800 -8.35 -49.10 40.00
CA GLY A 800 -8.74 -47.71 40.25
C GLY A 800 -7.97 -47.13 41.43
N PRO A 801 -7.74 -45.79 41.46
CA PRO A 801 -8.15 -44.80 40.44
C PRO A 801 -7.29 -44.82 39.17
N ILE A 802 -7.76 -44.19 38.08
CA ILE A 802 -7.04 -44.04 36.80
C ILE A 802 -6.58 -42.58 36.67
N ALA A 803 -5.38 -42.37 36.11
CA ALA A 803 -4.88 -41.04 35.79
C ALA A 803 -4.94 -40.79 34.28
N TYR A 804 -5.34 -39.59 33.89
CA TYR A 804 -5.32 -39.12 32.52
C TYR A 804 -4.33 -37.96 32.40
N PHE A 805 -3.56 -37.97 31.33
CA PHE A 805 -2.50 -37.03 31.00
C PHE A 805 -2.81 -36.42 29.62
N GLU A 806 -2.15 -35.31 29.30
CA GLU A 806 -2.22 -34.67 27.99
C GLU A 806 -1.71 -35.63 26.89
N ASP A 807 -0.50 -36.18 27.04
CA ASP A 807 -0.04 -37.22 26.13
C ASP A 807 -0.87 -38.52 26.27
N ARG A 808 -1.70 -38.78 25.27
CA ARG A 808 -2.55 -39.98 25.14
C ARG A 808 -1.81 -41.31 25.22
N PHE A 809 -0.52 -41.39 24.90
CA PHE A 809 0.23 -42.64 25.09
C PHE A 809 0.37 -42.99 26.58
N ALA A 810 0.28 -42.01 27.48
CA ALA A 810 0.20 -42.23 28.92
C ALA A 810 -1.21 -42.63 29.42
N ASN A 811 -2.24 -42.50 28.58
CA ASN A 811 -3.62 -42.82 28.90
C ASN A 811 -3.93 -44.28 28.54
N PRO A 812 -4.53 -45.06 29.46
CA PRO A 812 -4.70 -46.50 29.27
C PRO A 812 -5.74 -46.88 28.20
N ASP A 813 -6.66 -45.98 27.87
CA ASP A 813 -7.57 -46.08 26.72
C ASP A 813 -6.99 -45.48 25.43
N GLY A 814 -5.88 -44.75 25.51
CA GLY A 814 -5.28 -44.03 24.40
C GLY A 814 -6.13 -42.86 23.88
N VAL A 815 -7.12 -42.42 24.68
CA VAL A 815 -7.98 -41.28 24.37
C VAL A 815 -7.35 -40.02 24.94
N ASP A 816 -7.60 -38.90 24.28
CA ASP A 816 -7.28 -37.59 24.81
C ASP A 816 -8.39 -37.10 25.74
N HIS A 817 -8.02 -36.76 26.96
CA HIS A 817 -8.93 -36.39 28.04
C HIS A 817 -8.81 -34.92 28.43
N ILE A 818 -7.91 -34.18 27.79
CA ILE A 818 -7.62 -32.78 28.10
C ILE A 818 -7.72 -32.01 26.79
N ILE A 819 -8.36 -30.84 26.80
CA ILE A 819 -8.45 -30.00 25.61
C ILE A 819 -8.09 -28.55 25.92
N GLY A 820 -7.29 -27.93 25.06
CA GLY A 820 -7.02 -26.50 25.11
C GLY A 820 -8.25 -25.67 24.70
N ILE A 821 -8.82 -24.91 25.65
CA ILE A 821 -9.95 -23.99 25.39
C ILE A 821 -9.43 -22.67 24.83
N ASP A 822 -8.35 -22.13 25.38
CA ASP A 822 -7.63 -20.96 24.90
C ASP A 822 -6.18 -21.01 25.40
N SER A 823 -5.45 -19.89 25.30
CA SER A 823 -4.03 -19.81 25.69
C SER A 823 -3.70 -20.28 27.12
N ASN A 824 -4.69 -20.32 28.02
CA ASN A 824 -4.47 -20.55 29.43
C ASN A 824 -5.58 -21.32 30.16
N THR A 825 -6.55 -21.85 29.43
CA THR A 825 -7.71 -22.58 29.97
C THR A 825 -7.80 -23.97 29.36
N LEU A 826 -8.06 -24.98 30.19
CA LEU A 826 -8.08 -26.40 29.83
C LEU A 826 -9.40 -27.04 30.25
N GLY A 827 -10.04 -27.78 29.36
CA GLY A 827 -11.18 -28.65 29.65
C GLY A 827 -10.74 -30.11 29.90
N PHE A 828 -11.53 -30.88 30.63
CA PHE A 828 -11.21 -32.25 31.02
C PHE A 828 -12.41 -33.20 30.94
N GLU A 829 -12.14 -34.46 30.59
CA GLU A 829 -13.07 -35.60 30.55
C GLU A 829 -12.75 -36.65 31.63
N GLU A 830 -13.74 -37.08 32.42
CA GLU A 830 -13.52 -37.95 33.58
C GLU A 830 -13.69 -39.46 33.32
N PHE A 831 -14.45 -39.84 32.29
CA PHE A 831 -14.81 -41.24 32.05
C PHE A 831 -13.88 -41.93 31.05
N TYR A 832 -13.50 -43.17 31.38
CA TYR A 832 -12.71 -44.04 30.50
C TYR A 832 -13.32 -44.18 29.10
N ASN A 833 -12.50 -44.04 28.07
CA ASN A 833 -12.86 -43.84 26.66
C ASN A 833 -13.51 -42.48 26.33
N GLY A 834 -13.25 -41.43 27.12
CA GLY A 834 -13.68 -40.05 26.82
C GLY A 834 -15.15 -39.72 27.07
N GLY A 835 -15.89 -40.55 27.84
CA GLY A 835 -17.19 -40.16 28.37
C GLY A 835 -18.24 -39.70 27.34
N ASP A 836 -18.78 -38.51 27.57
CA ASP A 836 -19.71 -37.79 26.69
C ASP A 836 -19.04 -36.73 25.82
N HIS A 837 -17.72 -36.58 25.91
CA HIS A 837 -16.88 -35.78 25.00
C HIS A 837 -17.25 -34.28 24.94
N ASP A 838 -17.68 -33.72 26.06
CA ASP A 838 -17.95 -32.30 26.25
C ASP A 838 -16.85 -31.52 26.98
N PHE A 839 -15.86 -32.21 27.53
CA PHE A 839 -14.68 -31.76 28.26
C PHE A 839 -14.99 -30.76 29.39
N ASN A 840 -16.19 -30.82 29.96
CA ASN A 840 -16.62 -29.88 31.00
C ASN A 840 -16.65 -30.47 32.42
N ASP A 841 -16.26 -31.74 32.60
CA ASP A 841 -16.20 -32.39 33.92
C ASP A 841 -15.28 -31.66 34.90
N ALA A 842 -14.20 -31.09 34.38
CA ALA A 842 -13.45 -30.06 35.06
C ALA A 842 -12.91 -29.04 34.07
N VAL A 843 -12.77 -27.81 34.54
CA VAL A 843 -12.09 -26.76 33.78
C VAL A 843 -11.02 -26.13 34.66
N ALA A 844 -9.80 -26.07 34.14
CA ALA A 844 -8.68 -25.45 34.82
C ALA A 844 -8.23 -24.17 34.09
N MET A 845 -8.06 -23.08 34.84
CA MET A 845 -7.42 -21.86 34.37
C MET A 845 -6.04 -21.74 35.00
N ILE A 846 -5.05 -21.46 34.16
CA ILE A 846 -3.68 -21.21 34.55
C ILE A 846 -3.39 -19.73 34.30
N ASN A 847 -2.89 -19.01 35.29
CA ASN A 847 -2.37 -17.67 35.10
C ASN A 847 -0.97 -17.61 35.67
N TYR A 848 -0.10 -16.77 35.14
CA TYR A 848 1.21 -16.57 35.73
C TYR A 848 1.59 -15.09 35.73
N LEU A 849 2.25 -14.68 36.81
CA LEU A 849 2.60 -13.30 37.12
C LEU A 849 4.04 -13.26 37.68
N THR A 850 4.65 -12.08 37.64
CA THR A 850 5.91 -11.78 38.33
C THR A 850 5.75 -11.49 39.83
#